data_AF-A0A0C1QZR8-F1
#
_entry.id   AF-A0A0C1QZR8-F1
#
_cell.length_a   1.000
_cell.length_b   1.000
_cell.length_c   1.000
_cell.angle_alpha   90.00
_cell.angle_beta   90.00
_cell.angle_gamma   90.00
#
_symmetry.space_group_name_H-M   'P 1'
#
loop_
_entity.id
_entity.type
_entity.pdbx_description
1 polymer ?
#
loop_
_entity_poly.entity_id
_entity_poly.type
_entity_poly.pdbx_seq_one_letter_code
_entity_poly.pdbx_strand_id
1 'polypeptide(L)'
;MVGIVIVSHSKQLAEGVCELAAQMAQGKVPLSVAAGIDDPENPLGTDPMQVYEAIVSVYSDEGVVILMDLGSALMSAEMAIEFLTSEQQQKVHLCEAPLVEGAVAAAVAAASGSSVQQVMAEARGALTSKVTQLGISTSPSFASNQGQITKHQGQTTKEIHVTIRNKLGLHARPAAKFVSTAARFQSQIVVSNLTRKTAAVRADSINQVATLVARQGHKLAIAASGADADEALKALQELVDSNFGEQEDIPSPSLPPSLTHSLPPSPHHFLQGIPASGGIAIAPIFSYTPVSIHVQKYHVDDVETEWQRLRVAIQVSKEEIQSLLSQACTQIGDAEAAIFDAHLLFLEDPVLLEAVHQRIFQQHQNAEVAWQEVVEELVNNYRSFEDPYLQERVADIVDVEQRVLRLLIGFQSHIRNSDSSRDNLNPSEPAILIASDLSPSETARLDRAKVLGICTTSGSAISHSAIIARRLGIPAIVGLPEEVMRLSNGAIAAVDGDTGRMWVNPESEVLNALSAKRDTQQAVRQEALATVFNRAVTRDGRRIDVFANITGIADIEEALRFGAEGVGLFRTEFLYMERITPPSEEEQQLIYLSVAQQLGKRPLIIRTLDVGGDKPISYLNLLSENNSFLGWRGIRYCLDNPEIFKPQLRAILKASPQHQMKIMFPMVATVEEIRAAKAILVEVQSELRQEGIPFDEEMEVGIMVEVPSAVAIADKLATEVDFFSIGTNDLSQYVMAADRTHPLVANLVDAFHPAVLRMIQQTVQAARTAGIWVGLCGELASDPLSTPLLLGLGLNEVSLNPRFIPAFKQAIAQLTVAQAEAIATSALQQDSAQKVRALLAQAV
;
A
#
# COMPACT_ATOMS: atom_id res chain seq x y z
N MET A 1 -23.09 44.04 -33.55
CA MET A 1 -23.49 42.99 -32.58
C MET A 1 -22.54 41.83 -32.78
N VAL A 2 -22.11 41.17 -31.70
CA VAL A 2 -21.15 40.06 -31.78
C VAL A 2 -21.70 38.98 -32.72
N GLY A 3 -20.93 38.62 -33.74
CA GLY A 3 -21.24 37.52 -34.66
C GLY A 3 -20.82 36.17 -34.06
N ILE A 4 -21.53 35.10 -34.40
CA ILE A 4 -21.21 33.75 -33.91
C ILE A 4 -21.01 32.81 -35.09
N VAL A 5 -19.89 32.09 -35.08
CA VAL A 5 -19.57 31.05 -36.07
C VAL A 5 -19.54 29.69 -35.36
N ILE A 6 -20.30 28.73 -35.87
CA ILE A 6 -20.32 27.36 -35.39
C ILE A 6 -19.53 26.49 -36.36
N VAL A 7 -18.44 25.90 -35.89
CA VAL A 7 -17.56 25.02 -36.67
C VAL A 7 -17.73 23.59 -36.18
N SER A 8 -18.10 22.69 -37.09
CA SER A 8 -18.25 21.27 -36.75
C SER A 8 -17.81 20.35 -37.88
N HIS A 9 -17.41 19.13 -37.54
CA HIS A 9 -17.16 18.10 -38.53
C HIS A 9 -18.44 17.66 -39.24
N SER A 10 -19.61 17.77 -38.58
CA SER A 10 -20.90 17.36 -39.13
C SER A 10 -21.74 18.56 -39.51
N LYS A 11 -22.04 18.70 -40.81
CA LYS A 11 -22.92 19.74 -41.33
C LYS A 11 -24.30 19.72 -40.68
N GLN A 12 -24.90 18.54 -40.54
CA GLN A 12 -26.21 18.37 -39.89
C GLN A 12 -26.19 18.79 -38.42
N LEU A 13 -25.08 18.53 -37.71
CA LEU A 13 -24.95 18.93 -36.31
C LEU A 13 -24.85 20.45 -36.19
N ALA A 14 -23.97 21.09 -36.97
CA ALA A 14 -23.81 22.54 -36.90
C ALA A 14 -25.06 23.30 -37.36
N GLU A 15 -25.76 22.82 -38.39
CA GLU A 15 -27.05 23.38 -38.81
C GLU A 15 -28.11 23.24 -37.69
N GLY A 16 -28.19 22.08 -37.02
CA GLY A 16 -29.10 21.87 -35.89
C GLY A 16 -28.78 22.76 -34.69
N VAL A 17 -27.50 22.97 -34.37
CA VAL A 17 -27.08 23.89 -33.29
C VAL A 17 -27.37 25.34 -33.68
N CYS A 18 -27.14 25.72 -34.93
CA CYS A 18 -27.43 27.06 -35.45
C CYS A 18 -28.94 27.36 -35.40
N GLU A 19 -29.79 26.40 -35.79
CA GLU A 19 -31.24 26.54 -35.70
C GLU A 19 -31.68 26.76 -34.24
N LEU A 20 -31.16 25.95 -33.31
CA LEU A 20 -31.46 26.07 -31.89
C LEU A 20 -31.04 27.45 -31.33
N ALA A 21 -29.81 27.88 -31.62
CA ALA A 21 -29.28 29.17 -31.20
C ALA A 21 -30.09 30.34 -31.80
N ALA A 22 -30.46 30.25 -33.08
CA ALA A 22 -31.26 31.26 -33.77
C ALA A 22 -32.66 31.39 -33.16
N GLN A 23 -33.32 30.27 -32.84
CA GLN A 23 -34.64 30.29 -32.19
C GLN A 23 -34.56 30.93 -30.80
N MET A 24 -33.54 30.59 -29.99
CA MET A 24 -33.36 31.16 -28.65
C MET A 24 -33.02 32.65 -28.69
N ALA A 25 -32.26 33.10 -29.68
CA ALA A 25 -31.95 34.51 -29.93
C ALA A 25 -33.06 35.26 -30.70
N GLN A 26 -34.19 34.62 -30.99
CA GLN A 26 -35.30 35.17 -31.80
C GLN A 26 -34.85 35.72 -33.17
N GLY A 27 -33.82 35.13 -33.77
CA GLY A 27 -33.26 35.52 -35.07
C GLY A 27 -32.54 36.87 -35.09
N LYS A 28 -32.22 37.45 -33.93
CA LYS A 28 -31.62 38.80 -33.82
C LYS A 28 -30.09 38.83 -33.92
N VAL A 29 -29.43 37.67 -33.99
CA VAL A 29 -27.97 37.53 -33.92
C VAL A 29 -27.41 37.01 -35.24
N PRO A 30 -26.33 37.62 -35.77
CA PRO A 30 -25.62 37.08 -36.92
C PRO A 30 -24.98 35.73 -36.59
N LEU A 31 -25.50 34.66 -37.19
CA LEU A 31 -25.06 33.28 -37.00
C LEU A 31 -24.64 32.69 -38.35
N SER A 32 -23.50 32.00 -38.38
CA SER A 32 -23.03 31.28 -39.57
C SER A 32 -22.40 29.95 -39.19
N VAL A 33 -22.41 29.02 -40.14
CA VAL A 33 -21.96 27.64 -39.94
C VAL A 33 -20.87 27.33 -40.95
N ALA A 34 -19.79 26.68 -40.48
CA ALA A 34 -18.78 26.08 -41.33
C ALA A 34 -18.60 24.62 -40.91
N ALA A 35 -19.10 23.70 -41.73
CA ALA A 35 -19.13 22.30 -41.33
C ALA A 35 -19.22 21.32 -42.51
N GLY A 36 -18.57 20.18 -42.33
CA GLY A 36 -18.41 19.16 -43.37
C GLY A 36 -17.33 19.51 -44.40
N ILE A 37 -17.04 18.54 -45.26
CA ILE A 37 -16.23 18.72 -46.46
C ILE A 37 -17.04 18.27 -47.68
N ASP A 38 -16.71 18.79 -48.86
CA ASP A 38 -17.38 18.46 -50.13
C ASP A 38 -16.94 17.06 -50.65
N ASP A 39 -17.04 16.04 -49.80
CA ASP A 39 -16.85 14.62 -50.12
C ASP A 39 -18.19 13.88 -49.89
N PRO A 40 -18.90 13.45 -50.96
CA PRO A 40 -20.15 12.71 -50.85
C PRO A 40 -20.03 11.35 -50.16
N GLU A 41 -18.85 10.72 -50.17
CA GLU A 41 -18.62 9.42 -49.54
C GLU A 41 -18.19 9.58 -48.07
N ASN A 42 -17.51 10.69 -47.72
CA ASN A 42 -17.07 10.99 -46.35
C ASN A 42 -17.34 12.46 -45.98
N PRO A 43 -18.61 12.85 -45.75
CA PRO A 43 -18.99 14.25 -45.58
C PRO A 43 -18.55 14.88 -44.25
N LEU A 44 -17.89 14.12 -43.37
CA LEU A 44 -17.43 14.58 -42.06
C LEU A 44 -16.04 15.21 -42.17
N GLY A 45 -15.92 16.48 -41.80
CA GLY A 45 -14.65 17.20 -41.82
C GLY A 45 -14.84 18.71 -41.64
N THR A 46 -13.74 19.45 -41.67
CA THR A 46 -13.75 20.91 -41.56
C THR A 46 -12.84 21.52 -42.61
N ASP A 47 -13.34 22.56 -43.30
CA ASP A 47 -12.62 23.28 -44.34
C ASP A 47 -12.28 24.71 -43.87
N PRO A 48 -10.99 25.08 -43.75
CA PRO A 48 -10.56 26.43 -43.37
C PRO A 48 -11.16 27.54 -44.25
N MET A 49 -11.41 27.29 -45.54
CA MET A 49 -12.01 28.29 -46.43
C MET A 49 -13.48 28.53 -46.09
N GLN A 50 -14.23 27.48 -45.77
CA GLN A 50 -15.61 27.63 -45.31
C GLN A 50 -15.68 28.34 -43.95
N VAL A 51 -14.72 28.09 -43.05
CA VAL A 51 -14.62 28.82 -41.78
C VAL A 51 -14.31 30.30 -42.01
N TYR A 52 -13.39 30.61 -42.93
CA TYR A 52 -13.08 31.99 -43.32
C TYR A 52 -14.32 32.71 -43.88
N GLU A 53 -15.03 32.08 -44.82
CA GLU A 53 -16.27 32.63 -45.40
C GLU A 53 -17.35 32.84 -44.33
N ALA A 54 -17.49 31.90 -43.39
CA ALA A 54 -18.41 32.02 -42.28
C ALA A 54 -18.05 33.21 -41.37
N ILE A 55 -16.77 33.41 -41.04
CA ILE A 55 -16.31 34.56 -40.25
C ILE A 55 -16.64 35.88 -40.98
N VAL A 56 -16.30 35.97 -42.27
CA VAL A 56 -16.57 37.18 -43.07
C VAL A 56 -18.06 37.48 -43.14
N SER A 57 -18.92 36.47 -43.23
CA SER A 57 -20.38 36.63 -43.32
C SER A 57 -21.04 37.24 -42.08
N VAL A 58 -20.44 37.08 -40.89
CA VAL A 58 -20.97 37.59 -39.61
C VAL A 58 -20.10 38.65 -38.96
N TYR A 59 -19.02 39.07 -39.64
CA TYR A 59 -18.06 40.01 -39.09
C TYR A 59 -18.69 41.38 -38.82
N SER A 60 -18.39 41.95 -37.65
CA SER A 60 -18.70 43.34 -37.31
C SER A 60 -17.64 43.92 -36.37
N ASP A 61 -17.69 45.24 -36.15
CA ASP A 61 -16.76 45.91 -35.24
C ASP A 61 -16.87 45.48 -33.77
N GLU A 62 -17.97 44.83 -33.40
CA GLU A 62 -18.20 44.25 -32.06
C GLU A 62 -17.51 42.90 -31.86
N GLY A 63 -16.97 42.31 -32.94
CA GLY A 63 -16.22 41.05 -32.92
C GLY A 63 -17.02 39.81 -33.29
N VAL A 64 -16.31 38.70 -33.43
CA VAL A 64 -16.85 37.38 -33.80
C VAL A 64 -16.36 36.33 -32.80
N VAL A 65 -17.27 35.50 -32.31
CA VAL A 65 -16.97 34.34 -31.46
C VAL A 65 -17.14 33.06 -32.27
N ILE A 66 -16.09 32.24 -32.30
CA ILE A 66 -16.09 30.94 -32.98
C ILE A 66 -16.21 29.85 -31.93
N LEU A 67 -17.19 28.97 -32.09
CA LEU A 67 -17.41 27.78 -31.28
C LEU A 67 -17.13 26.54 -32.12
N MET A 68 -16.37 25.60 -31.57
CA MET A 68 -15.84 24.45 -32.31
C MET A 68 -16.03 23.13 -31.54
N ASP A 69 -16.11 22.01 -32.27
CA ASP A 69 -16.42 20.70 -31.69
C ASP A 69 -15.18 19.89 -31.26
N LEU A 70 -14.46 19.31 -32.21
CA LEU A 70 -13.35 18.38 -32.02
C LEU A 70 -12.06 18.99 -32.59
N GLY A 71 -10.92 18.45 -32.18
CA GLY A 71 -9.61 19.08 -32.35
C GLY A 71 -9.21 19.55 -33.76
N SER A 72 -9.74 18.96 -34.86
CA SER A 72 -9.41 19.41 -36.22
C SER A 72 -10.19 20.67 -36.69
N ALA A 73 -11.34 20.95 -36.05
CA ALA A 73 -12.10 22.19 -36.24
C ALA A 73 -11.34 23.41 -35.70
N LEU A 74 -10.61 23.23 -34.59
CA LEU A 74 -9.73 24.27 -34.03
C LEU A 74 -8.62 24.64 -35.02
N MET A 75 -7.90 23.65 -35.56
CA MET A 75 -6.85 23.89 -36.55
C MET A 75 -7.38 24.59 -37.80
N SER A 76 -8.58 24.21 -38.25
CA SER A 76 -9.22 24.84 -39.40
C SER A 76 -9.63 26.29 -39.12
N ALA A 77 -10.07 26.60 -37.90
CA ALA A 77 -10.41 27.95 -37.48
C ALA A 77 -9.16 28.83 -37.28
N GLU A 78 -8.07 28.30 -36.73
CA GLU A 78 -6.78 29.01 -36.63
C GLU A 78 -6.25 29.37 -38.02
N MET A 79 -6.25 28.41 -38.96
CA MET A 79 -5.85 28.64 -40.34
C MET A 79 -6.76 29.66 -41.06
N ALA A 80 -8.08 29.62 -40.79
CA ALA A 80 -9.02 30.60 -41.32
C ALA A 80 -8.72 32.03 -40.85
N ILE A 81 -8.30 32.19 -39.59
CA ILE A 81 -7.93 33.49 -39.01
C ILE A 81 -6.67 34.06 -39.68
N GLU A 82 -5.73 33.20 -40.11
CA GLU A 82 -4.52 33.65 -40.83
C GLU A 82 -4.83 34.33 -42.16
N PHE A 83 -5.96 34.02 -42.80
CA PHE A 83 -6.41 34.67 -44.04
C PHE A 83 -7.08 36.05 -43.81
N LEU A 84 -7.35 36.43 -42.55
CA LEU A 84 -7.92 37.73 -42.21
C LEU A 84 -6.84 38.82 -42.13
N THR A 85 -7.25 40.07 -42.29
CA THR A 85 -6.35 41.21 -42.06
C THR A 85 -5.99 41.33 -40.57
N SER A 86 -4.84 41.93 -40.25
CA SER A 86 -4.37 42.07 -38.85
C SER A 86 -5.34 42.82 -37.94
N GLU A 87 -6.17 43.72 -38.48
CA GLU A 87 -7.23 44.42 -37.74
C GLU A 87 -8.41 43.50 -37.44
N GLN A 88 -8.78 42.64 -38.38
CA GLN A 88 -9.86 41.66 -38.20
C GLN A 88 -9.47 40.55 -37.22
N GLN A 89 -8.21 40.08 -37.26
CA GLN A 89 -7.71 39.05 -36.34
C GLN A 89 -7.86 39.43 -34.87
N GLN A 90 -7.72 40.72 -34.52
CA GLN A 90 -7.86 41.18 -33.14
C GLN A 90 -9.30 41.12 -32.60
N LYS A 91 -10.29 41.02 -33.50
CA LYS A 91 -11.72 41.01 -33.17
C LYS A 91 -12.38 39.63 -33.35
N VAL A 92 -11.62 38.61 -33.73
CA VAL A 92 -12.12 37.24 -33.91
C VAL A 92 -11.56 36.37 -32.78
N HIS A 93 -12.44 35.69 -32.06
CA HIS A 93 -12.09 34.97 -30.83
C HIS A 93 -12.55 33.51 -30.89
N LEU A 94 -11.62 32.60 -30.66
CA LEU A 94 -11.91 31.18 -30.48
C LEU A 94 -12.42 30.95 -29.04
N CYS A 95 -13.53 30.23 -28.89
CA CYS A 95 -14.15 29.93 -27.61
C CYS A 95 -14.22 28.42 -27.35
N GLU A 96 -13.68 28.00 -26.21
CA GLU A 96 -13.54 26.62 -25.76
C GLU A 96 -14.82 26.03 -25.11
N ALA A 97 -15.96 26.71 -25.28
CA ALA A 97 -17.23 26.29 -24.70
C ALA A 97 -17.82 25.04 -25.39
N PRO A 98 -18.64 24.23 -24.69
CA PRO A 98 -19.33 23.09 -25.31
C PRO A 98 -20.20 23.56 -26.49
N LEU A 99 -20.12 22.86 -27.62
CA LEU A 99 -20.68 23.33 -28.90
C LEU A 99 -22.17 23.72 -28.81
N VAL A 100 -23.01 22.88 -28.21
CA VAL A 100 -24.46 23.07 -28.21
C VAL A 100 -24.88 24.09 -27.14
N GLU A 101 -24.61 23.81 -25.87
CA GLU A 101 -24.98 24.70 -24.76
C GLU A 101 -24.28 26.06 -24.85
N GLY A 102 -23.02 26.08 -25.28
CA GLY A 102 -22.22 27.29 -25.47
C GLY A 102 -22.73 28.16 -26.62
N ALA A 103 -23.15 27.58 -27.75
CA ALA A 103 -23.73 28.34 -28.87
C ALA A 103 -25.05 29.02 -28.50
N VAL A 104 -25.90 28.33 -27.74
CA VAL A 104 -27.16 28.90 -27.26
C VAL A 104 -26.90 30.05 -26.28
N ALA A 105 -26.03 29.84 -25.28
CA ALA A 105 -25.69 30.88 -24.30
C ALA A 105 -25.03 32.10 -24.96
N ALA A 106 -24.09 31.87 -25.90
CA ALA A 106 -23.45 32.93 -26.68
C ALA A 106 -24.47 33.73 -27.49
N ALA A 107 -25.41 33.07 -28.17
CA ALA A 107 -26.44 33.74 -28.97
C ALA A 107 -27.40 34.57 -28.10
N VAL A 108 -27.80 34.07 -26.93
CA VAL A 108 -28.66 34.83 -26.00
C VAL A 108 -27.92 36.06 -25.45
N ALA A 109 -26.64 35.92 -25.08
CA ALA A 109 -25.82 37.03 -24.60
C ALA A 109 -25.58 38.08 -25.70
N ALA A 110 -25.27 37.64 -26.93
CA ALA A 110 -25.08 38.53 -28.07
C ALA A 110 -26.37 39.28 -28.44
N ALA A 111 -27.53 38.61 -28.41
CA ALA A 111 -28.84 39.24 -28.64
C ALA A 111 -29.18 40.34 -27.62
N SER A 112 -28.63 40.21 -26.41
CA SER A 112 -28.80 41.16 -25.31
C SER A 112 -27.83 42.34 -25.39
N GLY A 113 -26.94 42.38 -26.39
CA GLY A 113 -25.97 43.46 -26.59
C GLY A 113 -24.73 43.36 -25.70
N SER A 114 -24.43 42.19 -25.13
CA SER A 114 -23.24 41.95 -24.32
C SER A 114 -21.95 42.09 -25.12
N SER A 115 -20.85 42.48 -24.45
CA SER A 115 -19.53 42.56 -25.09
C SER A 115 -19.00 41.18 -25.46
N VAL A 116 -18.06 41.12 -26.40
CA VAL A 116 -17.48 39.83 -26.84
C VAL A 116 -16.89 39.01 -25.69
N GLN A 117 -16.27 39.65 -24.69
CA GLN A 117 -15.75 38.96 -23.50
C GLN A 117 -16.86 38.38 -22.61
N GLN A 118 -17.98 39.09 -22.49
CA GLN A 118 -19.14 38.62 -21.73
C GLN A 118 -19.84 37.46 -22.46
N VAL A 119 -19.98 37.55 -23.78
CA VAL A 119 -20.52 36.47 -24.62
C VAL A 119 -19.70 35.19 -24.45
N MET A 120 -18.37 35.28 -24.45
CA MET A 120 -17.49 34.13 -24.22
C MET A 120 -17.58 33.57 -22.79
N ALA A 121 -17.74 34.44 -21.78
CA ALA A 121 -17.88 34.01 -20.40
C ALA A 121 -19.17 33.20 -20.17
N GLU A 122 -20.29 33.68 -20.73
CA GLU A 122 -21.58 32.97 -20.68
C GLU A 122 -21.52 31.64 -21.43
N ALA A 123 -20.88 31.62 -22.61
CA ALA A 123 -20.69 30.39 -23.37
C ALA A 123 -19.93 29.31 -22.55
N ARG A 124 -18.84 29.67 -21.87
CA ARG A 124 -18.07 28.75 -21.02
C ARG A 124 -18.88 28.28 -19.81
N GLY A 125 -19.67 29.17 -19.23
CA GLY A 125 -20.51 28.89 -18.07
C GLY A 125 -21.71 27.98 -18.38
N ALA A 126 -22.06 27.78 -19.66
CA ALA A 126 -23.30 27.12 -20.09
C ALA A 126 -23.46 25.68 -19.59
N LEU A 127 -22.36 24.94 -19.37
CA LEU A 127 -22.42 23.56 -18.86
C LEU A 127 -22.75 23.50 -17.36
N THR A 128 -22.44 24.56 -16.61
CA THR A 128 -22.58 24.61 -15.15
C THR A 128 -24.01 24.30 -14.72
N SER A 129 -25.02 24.85 -15.41
CA SER A 129 -26.42 24.65 -15.06
C SER A 129 -26.86 23.19 -15.18
N LYS A 130 -26.43 22.50 -16.26
CA LYS A 130 -26.73 21.08 -16.49
C LYS A 130 -25.99 20.19 -15.48
N VAL A 131 -24.78 20.58 -15.12
CA VAL A 131 -23.96 19.90 -14.12
C VAL A 131 -24.54 20.04 -12.71
N THR A 132 -24.92 21.26 -12.32
CA THR A 132 -25.62 21.53 -11.05
C THR A 132 -26.94 20.76 -10.97
N GLN A 133 -27.72 20.68 -12.06
CA GLN A 133 -28.97 19.92 -12.10
C GLN A 133 -28.78 18.40 -11.99
N LEU A 134 -27.68 17.87 -12.53
CA LEU A 134 -27.33 16.46 -12.42
C LEU A 134 -26.68 16.12 -11.06
N GLY A 135 -26.51 17.09 -10.16
CA GLY A 135 -25.81 16.88 -8.88
C GLY A 135 -24.35 16.49 -9.05
N ILE A 136 -23.79 16.72 -10.25
CA ILE A 136 -22.37 16.52 -10.53
C ILE A 136 -21.70 17.82 -10.04
N SER A 137 -20.70 17.73 -9.17
CA SER A 137 -19.93 18.91 -8.78
C SER A 137 -18.84 19.17 -9.81
N THR A 138 -19.14 19.89 -10.90
CA THR A 138 -18.06 20.61 -11.60
C THR A 138 -17.89 21.95 -10.92
N SER A 139 -16.75 22.17 -10.28
CA SER A 139 -16.36 23.54 -9.94
C SER A 139 -16.09 24.31 -11.24
N PRO A 140 -16.79 25.44 -11.49
CA PRO A 140 -16.31 26.41 -12.47
C PRO A 140 -15.02 27.01 -11.91
N SER A 141 -13.98 27.08 -12.74
CA SER A 141 -12.76 27.84 -12.44
C SER A 141 -13.12 29.33 -12.29
N PHE A 142 -13.54 29.74 -11.11
CA PHE A 142 -13.57 31.15 -10.75
C PHE A 142 -12.13 31.60 -10.58
N ALA A 143 -11.72 32.50 -11.47
CA ALA A 143 -10.53 33.32 -11.33
C ALA A 143 -10.58 34.03 -9.97
N SER A 144 -9.97 33.43 -8.95
CA SER A 144 -9.61 34.12 -7.72
C SER A 144 -8.42 35.01 -8.03
N ASN A 145 -8.59 36.30 -7.75
CA ASN A 145 -7.59 37.36 -7.78
C ASN A 145 -6.15 36.85 -7.75
N GLN A 146 -5.40 37.20 -8.79
CA GLN A 146 -3.96 37.29 -8.73
C GLN A 146 -3.60 38.14 -7.51
N GLY A 147 -3.36 37.49 -6.38
CA GLY A 147 -2.37 37.99 -5.44
C GLY A 147 -1.10 38.12 -6.27
N GLN A 148 -0.74 39.34 -6.60
CA GLN A 148 0.60 39.66 -7.04
C GLN A 148 1.54 39.04 -6.01
N ILE A 149 2.08 37.86 -6.32
CA ILE A 149 3.42 37.52 -5.89
C ILE A 149 4.24 38.61 -6.53
N THR A 150 4.54 39.63 -5.73
CA THR A 150 5.53 40.64 -6.05
C THR A 150 6.69 39.89 -6.66
N LYS A 151 6.96 40.15 -7.96
CA LYS A 151 8.28 39.94 -8.52
C LYS A 151 9.22 40.71 -7.60
N HIS A 152 9.79 40.03 -6.60
CA HIS A 152 10.99 40.50 -5.96
C HIS A 152 12.05 40.46 -7.05
N GLN A 153 12.16 41.59 -7.75
CA GLN A 153 13.26 41.89 -8.65
C GLN A 153 14.54 41.70 -7.86
N GLY A 154 15.18 40.55 -8.02
CA GLY A 154 16.45 40.22 -7.38
C GLY A 154 16.63 38.77 -6.92
N GLN A 155 15.59 37.93 -6.86
CA GLN A 155 15.77 36.51 -6.50
C GLN A 155 15.69 35.61 -7.74
N THR A 156 16.77 34.87 -7.98
CA THR A 156 16.90 33.87 -9.03
C THR A 156 15.90 32.73 -8.79
N THR A 157 14.76 32.75 -9.47
CA THR A 157 13.87 31.58 -9.58
C THR A 157 14.54 30.56 -10.49
N LYS A 158 14.71 29.34 -9.99
CA LYS A 158 15.31 28.22 -10.74
C LYS A 158 14.28 27.12 -10.88
N GLU A 159 14.31 26.43 -12.01
CA GLU A 159 13.36 25.40 -12.37
C GLU A 159 14.09 24.16 -12.89
N ILE A 160 13.63 22.99 -12.46
CA ILE A 160 14.05 21.68 -12.97
C ILE A 160 12.83 20.94 -13.52
N HIS A 161 13.05 20.12 -14.55
CA HIS A 161 12.02 19.24 -15.10
C HIS A 161 12.37 17.81 -14.77
N VAL A 162 11.45 17.14 -14.08
CA VAL A 162 11.62 15.76 -13.64
C VAL A 162 10.53 14.88 -14.25
N THR A 163 10.83 13.62 -14.50
CA THR A 163 9.82 12.65 -14.96
C THR A 163 9.57 11.67 -13.83
N ILE A 164 8.32 11.53 -13.41
CA ILE A 164 7.92 10.56 -12.39
C ILE A 164 8.08 9.15 -12.96
N ARG A 165 8.89 8.33 -12.28
CA ARG A 165 9.17 6.95 -12.68
C ARG A 165 8.41 5.92 -11.84
N ASN A 166 7.83 6.34 -10.72
CA ASN A 166 7.02 5.53 -9.81
C ASN A 166 5.77 4.96 -10.50
N LYS A 167 5.53 3.66 -10.34
CA LYS A 167 4.44 2.90 -10.98
C LYS A 167 3.04 3.40 -10.61
N LEU A 168 2.82 3.71 -9.33
CA LEU A 168 1.59 4.34 -8.82
C LEU A 168 1.67 5.88 -8.80
N GLY A 169 2.78 6.48 -9.27
CA GLY A 169 2.97 7.92 -9.28
C GLY A 169 3.44 8.52 -7.95
N LEU A 170 3.21 9.82 -7.72
CA LEU A 170 3.40 10.50 -6.42
C LEU A 170 2.31 10.07 -5.42
N HIS A 171 2.34 8.82 -4.96
CA HIS A 171 1.40 8.29 -3.98
C HIS A 171 1.88 8.51 -2.53
N ALA A 172 1.45 7.73 -1.53
CA ALA A 172 1.56 8.08 -0.10
C ALA A 172 2.99 8.31 0.34
N ARG A 173 3.85 7.33 0.07
CA ARG A 173 5.23 7.29 0.48
C ARG A 173 6.13 8.22 -0.35
N PRO A 174 5.97 8.34 -1.69
CA PRO A 174 6.70 9.30 -2.51
C PRO A 174 6.31 10.71 -2.19
N ALA A 175 5.01 10.99 -2.09
CA ALA A 175 4.52 12.31 -1.78
C ALA A 175 4.90 12.70 -0.35
N ALA A 176 4.87 11.78 0.61
CA ALA A 176 5.38 11.99 1.97
C ALA A 176 6.86 12.35 1.98
N LYS A 177 7.70 11.62 1.24
CA LYS A 177 9.13 11.92 1.12
C LYS A 177 9.39 13.21 0.35
N PHE A 178 8.59 13.49 -0.68
CA PHE A 178 8.67 14.72 -1.47
C PHE A 178 8.39 15.94 -0.60
N VAL A 179 7.29 15.87 0.15
CA VAL A 179 6.82 16.91 1.07
C VAL A 179 7.78 17.09 2.22
N SER A 180 8.19 16.00 2.89
CA SER A 180 9.16 16.07 4.00
C SER A 180 10.57 16.48 3.55
N THR A 181 10.93 16.30 2.28
CA THR A 181 12.16 16.86 1.72
C THR A 181 12.00 18.32 1.38
N ALA A 182 10.89 18.72 0.75
CA ALA A 182 10.60 20.12 0.43
C ALA A 182 10.50 20.99 1.70
N ALA A 183 9.88 20.48 2.77
CA ALA A 183 9.67 21.18 4.03
C ALA A 183 10.96 21.44 4.84
N ARG A 184 12.10 20.85 4.46
CA ARG A 184 13.40 21.08 5.14
C ARG A 184 14.05 22.41 4.77
N PHE A 185 13.61 23.00 3.65
CA PHE A 185 14.23 24.19 3.06
C PHE A 185 13.37 25.43 3.34
N GLN A 186 14.01 26.59 3.41
CA GLN A 186 13.33 27.88 3.61
C GLN A 186 12.84 28.49 2.28
N SER A 187 13.28 27.94 1.14
CA SER A 187 12.82 28.34 -0.19
C SER A 187 11.36 28.01 -0.42
N GLN A 188 10.65 28.88 -1.14
CA GLN A 188 9.32 28.56 -1.66
C GLN A 188 9.46 27.62 -2.85
N ILE A 189 8.88 26.42 -2.73
CA ILE A 189 8.96 25.37 -3.76
C ILE A 189 7.55 25.09 -4.28
N VAL A 190 7.39 25.22 -5.60
CA VAL A 190 6.15 24.88 -6.30
C VAL A 190 6.39 23.79 -7.34
N VAL A 191 5.39 22.94 -7.54
CA VAL A 191 5.43 21.83 -8.49
C VAL A 191 4.17 21.84 -9.35
N SER A 192 4.31 21.60 -10.66
CA SER A 192 3.18 21.47 -11.58
C SER A 192 3.35 20.23 -12.45
N ASN A 193 2.24 19.64 -12.89
CA ASN A 193 2.25 18.51 -13.81
C ASN A 193 2.14 19.02 -15.25
N LEU A 194 3.25 19.02 -15.98
CA LEU A 194 3.34 19.47 -17.37
C LEU A 194 2.58 18.55 -18.33
N THR A 195 2.50 17.25 -18.03
CA THR A 195 1.79 16.27 -18.86
C THR A 195 0.27 16.47 -18.78
N ARG A 196 -0.25 16.83 -17.60
CA ARG A 196 -1.68 17.11 -17.38
C ARG A 196 -2.05 18.58 -17.40
N LYS A 197 -1.07 19.47 -17.59
CA LYS A 197 -1.23 20.94 -17.53
C LYS A 197 -1.93 21.39 -16.25
N THR A 198 -1.57 20.80 -15.10
CA THR A 198 -2.14 21.23 -13.81
C THR A 198 -1.54 22.57 -13.41
N ALA A 199 -2.25 23.31 -12.56
CA ALA A 199 -1.68 24.50 -11.91
C ALA A 199 -0.45 24.13 -11.07
N ALA A 200 0.41 25.13 -10.82
CA ALA A 200 1.52 24.99 -9.88
C ALA A 200 0.99 24.99 -8.45
N VAL A 201 1.39 23.99 -7.68
CA VAL A 201 0.95 23.76 -6.30
C VAL A 201 2.16 23.68 -5.37
N ARG A 202 1.99 23.91 -4.08
CA ARG A 202 3.08 23.87 -3.09
C ARG A 202 3.62 22.46 -2.90
N ALA A 203 4.95 22.32 -2.92
CA ALA A 203 5.63 21.04 -2.82
C ALA A 203 5.72 20.48 -1.38
N ASP A 204 5.52 21.32 -0.37
CA ASP A 204 5.54 20.98 1.05
C ASP A 204 4.15 20.68 1.63
N SER A 205 3.15 20.51 0.78
CA SER A 205 1.80 20.08 1.17
C SER A 205 1.45 18.75 0.54
N ILE A 206 1.23 17.74 1.39
CA ILE A 206 0.86 16.39 0.95
C ILE A 206 -0.44 16.39 0.17
N ASN A 207 -1.39 17.24 0.57
CA ASN A 207 -2.68 17.31 -0.08
C ASN A 207 -2.62 18.02 -1.44
N GLN A 208 -1.85 19.11 -1.56
CA GLN A 208 -1.65 19.76 -2.85
C GLN A 208 -0.87 18.88 -3.83
N VAL A 209 0.19 18.20 -3.37
CA VAL A 209 0.96 17.26 -4.19
C VAL A 209 0.09 16.10 -4.68
N ALA A 210 -0.84 15.60 -3.85
CA ALA A 210 -1.79 14.56 -4.26
C ALA A 210 -2.72 15.01 -5.41
N THR A 211 -3.10 16.29 -5.49
CA THR A 211 -3.95 16.82 -6.57
C THR A 211 -3.28 16.84 -7.95
N LEU A 212 -1.95 16.72 -8.01
CA LEU A 212 -1.23 16.64 -9.28
C LEU A 212 -1.55 15.37 -10.07
N VAL A 213 -2.11 14.36 -9.39
CA VAL A 213 -2.38 13.00 -9.90
C VAL A 213 -1.24 12.55 -10.81
N ALA A 214 -0.01 12.74 -10.31
CA ALA A 214 1.20 12.57 -11.07
C ALA A 214 1.51 11.08 -11.15
N ARG A 215 1.23 10.45 -12.30
CA ARG A 215 1.41 9.02 -12.57
C ARG A 215 2.78 8.76 -13.19
N GLN A 216 3.12 7.48 -13.30
CA GLN A 216 4.30 7.03 -14.04
C GLN A 216 4.34 7.66 -15.45
N GLY A 217 5.49 8.23 -15.82
CA GLY A 217 5.72 8.89 -17.09
C GLY A 217 5.26 10.36 -17.15
N HIS A 218 4.60 10.90 -16.11
CA HIS A 218 4.24 12.32 -16.07
C HIS A 218 5.49 13.19 -15.84
N LYS A 219 5.59 14.29 -16.59
CA LYS A 219 6.64 15.30 -16.41
C LYS A 219 6.17 16.36 -15.43
N LEU A 220 6.98 16.66 -14.42
CA LEU A 220 6.73 17.74 -13.48
C LEU A 220 7.75 18.86 -13.68
N ALA A 221 7.30 20.10 -13.54
CA ALA A 221 8.18 21.25 -13.35
C ALA A 221 8.20 21.60 -11.87
N ILE A 222 9.39 21.61 -11.27
CA ILE A 222 9.63 22.02 -9.88
C ILE A 222 10.41 23.34 -9.93
N ALA A 223 9.84 24.39 -9.37
CA ALA A 223 10.47 25.70 -9.28
C ALA A 223 10.69 26.10 -7.82
N ALA A 224 11.88 26.60 -7.51
CA ALA A 224 12.24 27.07 -6.18
C ALA A 224 12.69 28.54 -6.22
N SER A 225 12.31 29.29 -5.18
CA SER A 225 12.71 30.68 -4.99
C SER A 225 13.11 30.91 -3.52
N GLY A 226 14.38 31.25 -3.29
CA GLY A 226 14.93 31.47 -1.95
C GLY A 226 16.45 31.32 -1.88
N ALA A 227 17.03 31.46 -0.68
CA ALA A 227 18.48 31.44 -0.46
C ALA A 227 19.10 30.04 -0.64
N ASP A 228 18.34 28.99 -0.36
CA ASP A 228 18.70 27.58 -0.46
C ASP A 228 18.04 26.89 -1.67
N ALA A 229 17.60 27.66 -2.68
CA ALA A 229 16.85 27.15 -3.84
C ALA A 229 17.63 26.10 -4.65
N ASP A 230 18.96 26.25 -4.78
CA ASP A 230 19.80 25.28 -5.47
C ASP A 230 19.90 23.95 -4.73
N GLU A 231 20.03 24.00 -3.40
CA GLU A 231 20.10 22.81 -2.54
C GLU A 231 18.76 22.09 -2.50
N ALA A 232 17.65 22.85 -2.44
CA ALA A 232 16.29 22.33 -2.47
C ALA A 232 15.97 21.61 -3.79
N LEU A 233 16.28 22.25 -4.93
CA LEU A 233 16.07 21.63 -6.25
C LEU A 233 16.96 20.41 -6.44
N LYS A 234 18.21 20.45 -5.98
CA LYS A 234 19.11 19.30 -6.05
C LYS A 234 18.61 18.14 -5.21
N ALA A 235 18.17 18.38 -3.97
CA ALA A 235 17.63 17.35 -3.09
C ALA A 235 16.32 16.74 -3.65
N LEU A 236 15.43 17.55 -4.24
CA LEU A 236 14.21 17.04 -4.87
C LEU A 236 14.49 16.32 -6.20
N GLN A 237 15.48 16.76 -6.97
CA GLN A 237 15.96 16.07 -8.17
C GLN A 237 16.53 14.69 -7.79
N GLU A 238 17.42 14.63 -6.79
CA GLU A 238 17.99 13.39 -6.26
C GLU A 238 16.90 12.47 -5.69
N LEU A 239 15.86 13.03 -5.07
CA LEU A 239 14.72 12.27 -4.59
C LEU A 239 13.89 11.67 -5.72
N VAL A 240 13.62 12.42 -6.79
CA VAL A 240 12.87 11.91 -7.95
C VAL A 240 13.72 10.92 -8.74
N ASP A 241 15.02 11.17 -8.87
CA ASP A 241 15.97 10.28 -9.56
C ASP A 241 16.21 8.98 -8.78
N SER A 242 16.11 9.01 -7.45
CA SER A 242 16.10 7.83 -6.57
C SER A 242 14.72 7.15 -6.46
N ASN A 243 13.76 7.51 -7.32
CA ASN A 243 12.39 6.99 -7.32
C ASN A 243 11.69 7.13 -5.96
N PHE A 244 12.00 8.21 -5.22
CA PHE A 244 11.54 8.45 -3.85
C PHE A 244 11.86 7.31 -2.88
N GLY A 245 12.90 6.52 -3.17
CA GLY A 245 13.24 5.31 -2.41
C GLY A 245 12.09 4.31 -2.33
N GLU A 246 11.33 4.16 -3.41
CA GLU A 246 10.27 3.16 -3.55
C GLU A 246 10.67 1.94 -4.34
N GLN A 247 10.29 0.80 -3.77
CA GLN A 247 10.09 -0.48 -4.44
C GLN A 247 8.84 -0.39 -5.32
N GLU A 248 8.87 -1.03 -6.49
CA GLU A 248 7.61 -1.50 -7.07
C GLU A 248 7.02 -2.58 -6.15
N ASP A 249 5.89 -2.32 -5.48
CA ASP A 249 5.07 -3.38 -4.89
C ASP A 249 3.56 -3.08 -4.86
N ILE A 250 2.81 -4.11 -5.30
CA ILE A 250 1.39 -4.50 -5.14
C ILE A 250 0.28 -3.53 -5.65
N PRO A 251 -0.36 -3.84 -6.80
CA PRO A 251 -1.74 -3.42 -7.08
C PRO A 251 -2.75 -4.13 -6.16
N SER A 252 -3.85 -3.46 -5.82
CA SER A 252 -5.00 -4.05 -5.12
C SER A 252 -5.55 -5.29 -5.85
N PRO A 253 -6.04 -6.33 -5.14
CA PRO A 253 -6.57 -7.52 -5.78
C PRO A 253 -7.85 -7.18 -6.55
N SER A 254 -7.88 -7.54 -7.83
CA SER A 254 -9.13 -7.65 -8.59
C SER A 254 -9.74 -9.03 -8.30
N LEU A 255 -11.06 -9.01 -8.08
CA LEU A 255 -11.91 -10.16 -7.75
C LEU A 255 -11.66 -11.37 -8.66
N PRO A 256 -11.53 -12.60 -8.12
CA PRO A 256 -11.77 -13.81 -8.90
C PRO A 256 -13.27 -13.89 -9.27
N PRO A 257 -13.62 -14.45 -10.44
CA PRO A 257 -15.02 -14.75 -10.74
C PRO A 257 -15.53 -15.78 -9.74
N SER A 258 -16.61 -15.43 -9.04
CA SER A 258 -17.27 -16.27 -8.05
C SER A 258 -17.71 -17.60 -8.67
N LEU A 259 -17.09 -18.71 -8.26
CA LEU A 259 -17.66 -20.04 -8.46
C LEU A 259 -18.82 -20.21 -7.47
N THR A 260 -20.03 -19.99 -7.98
CA THR A 260 -21.28 -20.33 -7.30
C THR A 260 -21.43 -21.84 -7.24
N HIS A 261 -20.94 -22.46 -6.16
CA HIS A 261 -21.42 -23.77 -5.75
C HIS A 261 -22.52 -23.59 -4.71
N SER A 262 -23.77 -23.67 -5.18
CA SER A 262 -24.93 -23.85 -4.32
C SER A 262 -24.89 -25.23 -3.68
N LEU A 263 -24.50 -25.28 -2.41
CA LEU A 263 -24.84 -26.40 -1.53
C LEU A 263 -26.31 -26.25 -1.08
N PRO A 264 -27.03 -27.37 -0.89
CA PRO A 264 -28.44 -27.33 -0.54
C PRO A 264 -28.64 -26.74 0.87
N PRO A 265 -29.80 -26.11 1.14
CA PRO A 265 -30.06 -25.47 2.42
C PRO A 265 -30.28 -26.53 3.51
N SER A 266 -29.54 -26.40 4.61
CA SER A 266 -29.74 -27.13 5.87
C SER A 266 -30.22 -26.16 6.96
N PRO A 267 -30.94 -26.63 7.99
CA PRO A 267 -31.93 -25.84 8.74
C PRO A 267 -31.39 -25.03 9.93
N HIS A 268 -30.12 -24.59 9.91
CA HIS A 268 -29.55 -23.76 10.98
C HIS A 268 -29.15 -22.39 10.42
N HIS A 269 -29.91 -21.34 10.72
CA HIS A 269 -29.64 -19.98 10.23
C HIS A 269 -28.26 -19.50 10.74
N PHE A 270 -27.28 -19.38 9.85
CA PHE A 270 -25.99 -18.75 10.09
C PHE A 270 -25.76 -17.62 9.08
N LEU A 271 -24.99 -16.63 9.48
CA LEU A 271 -24.56 -15.53 8.64
C LEU A 271 -23.16 -15.85 8.12
N GLN A 272 -22.98 -15.74 6.81
CA GLN A 272 -21.72 -16.02 6.13
C GLN A 272 -21.01 -14.70 5.81
N GLY A 273 -19.76 -14.60 6.23
CA GLY A 273 -18.83 -13.54 5.83
C GLY A 273 -17.51 -14.15 5.33
N ILE A 274 -16.49 -13.31 5.27
CA ILE A 274 -15.13 -13.65 4.84
C ILE A 274 -14.28 -13.93 6.09
N PRO A 275 -13.61 -15.09 6.19
CA PRO A 275 -12.71 -15.37 7.30
C PRO A 275 -11.50 -14.43 7.27
N ALA A 276 -11.27 -13.70 8.35
CA ALA A 276 -10.15 -12.77 8.50
C ALA A 276 -9.11 -13.29 9.51
N SER A 277 -9.57 -13.80 10.65
CA SER A 277 -8.73 -14.38 11.70
C SER A 277 -9.39 -15.62 12.29
N GLY A 278 -8.63 -16.71 12.38
CA GLY A 278 -9.12 -18.02 12.82
C GLY A 278 -9.45 -18.12 14.30
N GLY A 279 -10.09 -19.22 14.68
CA GLY A 279 -10.52 -19.53 16.05
C GLY A 279 -12.01 -19.33 16.30
N ILE A 280 -12.43 -19.61 17.53
CA ILE A 280 -13.86 -19.63 17.92
C ILE A 280 -14.10 -18.70 19.10
N ALA A 281 -15.07 -17.81 18.95
CA ALA A 281 -15.55 -16.93 20.00
C ALA A 281 -17.02 -17.23 20.29
N ILE A 282 -17.38 -17.33 21.58
CA ILE A 282 -18.77 -17.45 22.03
C ILE A 282 -18.93 -16.44 23.16
N ALA A 283 -19.70 -15.39 22.92
CA ALA A 283 -19.89 -14.30 23.87
C ALA A 283 -21.16 -13.49 23.55
N PRO A 284 -21.64 -12.66 24.47
CA PRO A 284 -22.66 -11.67 24.17
C PRO A 284 -22.21 -10.71 23.07
N ILE A 285 -23.16 -10.23 22.27
CA ILE A 285 -22.93 -9.22 21.24
C ILE A 285 -22.73 -7.85 21.91
N PHE A 286 -21.70 -7.14 21.46
CA PHE A 286 -21.51 -5.72 21.70
C PHE A 286 -21.44 -5.00 20.35
N SER A 287 -22.54 -4.36 19.96
CA SER A 287 -22.62 -3.48 18.80
C SER A 287 -21.96 -2.15 19.13
N TYR A 288 -20.89 -1.87 18.39
CA TYR A 288 -20.23 -0.60 18.35
C TYR A 288 -20.70 0.16 17.11
N THR A 289 -21.33 1.31 17.36
CA THR A 289 -21.61 2.29 16.32
C THR A 289 -20.84 3.54 16.71
N PRO A 290 -19.93 4.03 15.85
CA PRO A 290 -19.22 5.28 16.11
C PRO A 290 -20.23 6.39 16.42
N VAL A 291 -20.01 7.13 17.50
CA VAL A 291 -20.84 8.29 17.81
C VAL A 291 -20.55 9.35 16.74
N SER A 292 -21.57 9.71 15.96
CA SER A 292 -21.46 10.82 15.03
C SER A 292 -21.20 12.11 15.81
N ILE A 293 -19.99 12.63 15.69
CA ILE A 293 -19.59 13.90 16.28
C ILE A 293 -20.40 15.01 15.61
N HIS A 294 -21.29 15.65 16.38
CA HIS A 294 -22.05 16.81 15.92
C HIS A 294 -21.37 18.07 16.43
N VAL A 295 -20.82 18.86 15.51
CA VAL A 295 -20.19 20.15 15.82
C VAL A 295 -21.17 21.28 15.58
N GLN A 296 -21.30 22.18 16.55
CA GLN A 296 -22.13 23.37 16.42
C GLN A 296 -21.29 24.53 15.90
N LYS A 297 -21.79 25.20 14.86
CA LYS A 297 -21.18 26.41 14.32
C LYS A 297 -21.54 27.62 15.18
N TYR A 298 -20.54 28.30 15.72
CA TYR A 298 -20.71 29.56 16.44
C TYR A 298 -19.62 30.57 16.07
N HIS A 299 -19.91 31.83 16.33
CA HIS A 299 -18.99 32.93 16.09
C HIS A 299 -17.96 33.02 17.21
N VAL A 300 -16.69 33.21 16.85
CA VAL A 300 -15.55 33.32 17.77
C VAL A 300 -15.06 34.76 17.81
N ASP A 301 -15.08 35.36 18.99
CA ASP A 301 -14.51 36.69 19.24
C ASP A 301 -12.99 36.62 19.49
N ASP A 302 -12.53 35.61 20.24
CA ASP A 302 -11.11 35.39 20.55
C ASP A 302 -10.52 34.28 19.68
N VAL A 303 -10.20 34.66 18.43
CA VAL A 303 -9.67 33.77 17.40
C VAL A 303 -8.31 33.17 17.76
N GLU A 304 -7.50 33.85 18.59
CA GLU A 304 -6.18 33.36 19.00
C GLU A 304 -6.32 32.21 20.00
N THR A 305 -7.19 32.36 21.01
CA THR A 305 -7.48 31.27 21.96
C THR A 305 -8.05 30.04 21.25
N GLU A 306 -8.90 30.24 20.26
CA GLU A 306 -9.48 29.17 19.45
C GLU A 306 -8.42 28.43 18.62
N TRP A 307 -7.49 29.18 18.01
CA TRP A 307 -6.36 28.61 17.29
C TRP A 307 -5.42 27.81 18.20
N GLN A 308 -5.12 28.31 19.40
CA GLN A 308 -4.32 27.56 20.37
C GLN A 308 -5.03 26.27 20.81
N ARG A 309 -6.37 26.28 20.99
CA ARG A 309 -7.13 25.06 21.31
C ARG A 309 -6.96 23.98 20.24
N LEU A 310 -7.04 24.37 18.96
CA LEU A 310 -6.79 23.46 17.84
C LEU A 310 -5.36 22.91 17.85
N ARG A 311 -4.37 23.78 18.02
CA ARG A 311 -2.96 23.35 18.06
C ARG A 311 -2.68 22.35 19.18
N VAL A 312 -3.29 22.53 20.35
CA VAL A 312 -3.20 21.58 21.46
C VAL A 312 -3.85 20.25 21.08
N ALA A 313 -5.05 20.25 20.49
CA ALA A 313 -5.72 19.02 20.04
C ALA A 313 -4.91 18.25 18.97
N ILE A 314 -4.29 18.97 18.03
CA ILE A 314 -3.40 18.38 17.02
C ILE A 314 -2.16 17.79 17.70
N GLN A 315 -1.53 18.50 18.63
CA GLN A 315 -0.34 18.02 19.34
C GLN A 315 -0.63 16.75 20.15
N VAL A 316 -1.73 16.73 20.91
CA VAL A 316 -2.16 15.53 21.65
C VAL A 316 -2.50 14.39 20.69
N SER A 317 -3.12 14.66 19.54
CA SER A 317 -3.36 13.63 18.51
C SER A 317 -2.07 13.01 18.00
N LYS A 318 -1.02 13.82 17.76
CA LYS A 318 0.29 13.32 17.33
C LYS A 318 0.92 12.41 18.38
N GLU A 319 0.88 12.80 19.64
CA GLU A 319 1.42 12.00 20.74
C GLU A 319 0.67 10.66 20.88
N GLU A 320 -0.67 10.67 20.73
CA GLU A 320 -1.46 9.43 20.70
C GLU A 320 -1.08 8.54 19.50
N ILE A 321 -0.90 9.11 18.30
CA ILE A 321 -0.51 8.37 17.10
C ILE A 321 0.91 7.81 17.23
N GLN A 322 1.87 8.57 17.78
CA GLN A 322 3.23 8.10 18.05
C GLN A 322 3.28 6.99 19.09
N SER A 323 2.44 7.05 20.12
CA SER A 323 2.29 5.99 21.10
C SER A 323 1.70 4.73 20.47
N LEU A 324 0.68 4.87 19.62
CA LEU A 324 0.12 3.76 18.84
C LEU A 324 1.14 3.17 17.86
N LEU A 325 1.94 4.00 17.18
CA LEU A 325 3.03 3.56 16.32
C LEU A 325 4.08 2.79 17.11
N SER A 326 4.48 3.26 18.30
CA SER A 326 5.44 2.56 19.15
C SER A 326 4.90 1.20 19.63
N GLN A 327 3.62 1.14 20.00
CA GLN A 327 2.95 -0.10 20.38
C GLN A 327 2.77 -1.04 19.20
N ALA A 328 2.45 -0.50 18.02
CA ALA A 328 2.31 -1.23 16.77
C ALA A 328 3.65 -1.78 16.28
N CYS A 329 4.74 -1.01 16.26
CA CYS A 329 6.09 -1.49 15.96
C CYS A 329 6.46 -2.69 16.87
N THR A 330 6.15 -2.59 18.17
CA THR A 330 6.46 -3.65 19.15
C THR A 330 5.61 -4.92 18.99
N GLN A 331 4.38 -4.83 18.46
CA GLN A 331 3.43 -5.96 18.38
C GLN A 331 3.17 -6.46 16.93
N ILE A 332 3.44 -5.63 15.93
CA ILE A 332 2.93 -5.69 14.55
C ILE A 332 4.05 -5.42 13.51
N GLY A 333 5.26 -4.99 13.90
CA GLY A 333 6.40 -4.81 12.98
C GLY A 333 6.35 -3.52 12.15
N ASP A 334 7.50 -3.12 11.60
CA ASP A 334 7.73 -1.76 11.07
C ASP A 334 6.98 -1.45 9.76
N ALA A 335 6.76 -2.46 8.90
CA ALA A 335 6.09 -2.27 7.61
C ALA A 335 4.62 -1.86 7.76
N GLU A 336 3.91 -2.43 8.74
CA GLU A 336 2.52 -2.08 9.03
C GLU A 336 2.38 -0.80 9.89
N ALA A 337 3.45 -0.38 10.58
CA ALA A 337 3.46 0.85 11.38
C ALA A 337 3.58 2.13 10.52
N ALA A 338 4.10 2.02 9.29
CA ALA A 338 4.27 3.12 8.34
C ALA A 338 2.96 3.84 7.95
N ILE A 339 1.80 3.24 8.21
CA ILE A 339 0.48 3.87 8.02
C ILE A 339 0.34 5.09 8.93
N PHE A 340 0.83 4.99 10.17
CA PHE A 340 0.77 6.08 11.14
C PHE A 340 1.68 7.25 10.76
N ASP A 341 2.73 7.03 9.97
CA ASP A 341 3.56 8.13 9.43
C ASP A 341 2.77 9.02 8.47
N ALA A 342 1.88 8.44 7.66
CA ALA A 342 0.99 9.21 6.80
C ALA A 342 -0.02 10.04 7.61
N HIS A 343 -0.53 9.48 8.72
CA HIS A 343 -1.41 10.20 9.64
C HIS A 343 -0.69 11.40 10.29
N LEU A 344 0.57 11.23 10.69
CA LEU A 344 1.38 12.31 11.26
C LEU A 344 1.65 13.42 10.24
N LEU A 345 2.00 13.07 9.00
CA LEU A 345 2.21 14.05 7.93
C LEU A 345 0.93 14.82 7.58
N PHE A 346 -0.23 14.18 7.65
CA PHE A 346 -1.51 14.86 7.47
C PHE A 346 -1.76 15.94 8.53
N LEU A 347 -1.48 15.62 9.81
CA LEU A 347 -1.58 16.60 10.91
C LEU A 347 -0.57 17.75 10.81
N GLU A 348 0.44 17.61 9.95
CA GLU A 348 1.52 18.58 9.74
C GLU A 348 1.39 19.36 8.43
N ASP A 349 0.38 19.08 7.60
CA ASP A 349 0.26 19.72 6.29
C ASP A 349 0.03 21.25 6.42
N PRO A 350 0.99 22.08 5.96
CA PRO A 350 0.90 23.53 6.10
C PRO A 350 -0.31 24.12 5.37
N VAL A 351 -0.75 23.54 4.25
CA VAL A 351 -1.90 24.05 3.48
C VAL A 351 -3.21 23.77 4.22
N LEU A 352 -3.33 22.59 4.83
CA LEU A 352 -4.47 22.24 5.68
C LEU A 352 -4.55 23.23 6.84
N LEU A 353 -3.43 23.43 7.54
CA LEU A 353 -3.35 24.34 8.69
C LEU A 353 -3.60 25.80 8.31
N GLU A 354 -3.10 26.27 7.16
CA GLU A 354 -3.36 27.61 6.63
C GLU A 354 -4.85 27.81 6.30
N ALA A 355 -5.50 26.83 5.67
CA ALA A 355 -6.93 26.89 5.36
C ALA A 355 -7.80 26.94 6.64
N VAL A 356 -7.48 26.11 7.63
CA VAL A 356 -8.17 26.12 8.94
C VAL A 356 -7.92 27.44 9.67
N HIS A 357 -6.69 27.94 9.67
CA HIS A 357 -6.33 29.24 10.24
C HIS A 357 -7.13 30.38 9.59
N GLN A 358 -7.27 30.38 8.26
CA GLN A 358 -8.08 31.38 7.57
C GLN A 358 -9.55 31.37 8.00
N ARG A 359 -10.16 30.19 8.18
CA ARG A 359 -11.55 30.09 8.66
C ARG A 359 -11.73 30.61 10.08
N ILE A 360 -10.77 30.32 10.96
CA ILE A 360 -10.81 30.83 12.34
C ILE A 360 -10.60 32.35 12.36
N PHE A 361 -9.54 32.87 11.74
CA PHE A 361 -9.16 34.29 11.85
C PHE A 361 -9.95 35.24 10.96
N GLN A 362 -10.39 34.82 9.78
CA GLN A 362 -11.09 35.70 8.82
C GLN A 362 -12.60 35.49 8.84
N GLN A 363 -13.05 34.24 9.04
CA GLN A 363 -14.49 33.92 9.07
C GLN A 363 -15.03 33.78 10.50
N HIS A 364 -14.18 33.94 11.52
CA HIS A 364 -14.54 33.89 12.93
C HIS A 364 -15.30 32.60 13.29
N GLN A 365 -14.91 31.48 12.68
CA GLN A 365 -15.48 30.16 12.96
C GLN A 365 -14.77 29.50 14.15
N ASN A 366 -15.49 28.63 14.87
CA ASN A 366 -14.91 27.77 15.88
C ASN A 366 -14.04 26.64 15.30
N ALA A 367 -13.06 26.18 16.08
CA ALA A 367 -12.02 25.25 15.68
C ALA A 367 -12.59 23.93 15.14
N GLU A 368 -13.67 23.42 15.74
CA GLU A 368 -14.28 22.16 15.32
C GLU A 368 -14.85 22.26 13.91
N VAL A 369 -15.60 23.33 13.63
CA VAL A 369 -16.23 23.54 12.32
C VAL A 369 -15.18 23.90 11.28
N ALA A 370 -14.22 24.75 11.62
CA ALA A 370 -13.13 25.10 10.73
C ALA A 370 -12.31 23.88 10.33
N TRP A 371 -11.98 22.98 11.28
CA TRP A 371 -11.28 21.74 11.00
C TRP A 371 -12.13 20.78 10.16
N GLN A 372 -13.37 20.50 10.60
CA GLN A 372 -14.29 19.58 9.90
C GLN A 372 -14.54 20.02 8.45
N GLU A 373 -14.92 21.28 8.22
CA GLU A 373 -15.24 21.75 6.87
C GLU A 373 -13.99 21.67 5.96
N VAL A 374 -12.77 21.88 6.48
CA VAL A 374 -11.55 21.84 5.65
C VAL A 374 -11.21 20.39 5.31
N VAL A 375 -11.30 19.49 6.29
CA VAL A 375 -11.03 18.07 6.07
C VAL A 375 -12.11 17.43 5.20
N GLU A 376 -13.38 17.86 5.30
CA GLU A 376 -14.46 17.38 4.44
C GLU A 376 -14.27 17.79 2.98
N GLU A 377 -13.86 19.03 2.71
CA GLU A 377 -13.47 19.47 1.36
C GLU A 377 -12.34 18.61 0.80
N LEU A 378 -11.37 18.27 1.66
CA LEU A 378 -10.25 17.43 1.30
C LEU A 378 -10.69 16.00 1.00
N VAL A 379 -11.50 15.40 1.85
CA VAL A 379 -12.09 14.07 1.64
C VAL A 379 -12.89 14.02 0.34
N ASN A 380 -13.68 15.06 0.04
CA ASN A 380 -14.44 15.14 -1.20
C ASN A 380 -13.53 15.22 -2.43
N ASN A 381 -12.40 15.95 -2.35
CA ASN A 381 -11.39 15.95 -3.40
C ASN A 381 -10.79 14.54 -3.60
N TYR A 382 -10.46 13.83 -2.52
CA TYR A 382 -9.91 12.47 -2.62
C TYR A 382 -10.93 11.46 -3.20
N ARG A 383 -12.21 11.56 -2.83
CA ARG A 383 -13.29 10.71 -3.39
C ARG A 383 -13.53 10.94 -4.88
N SER A 384 -13.20 12.12 -5.40
CA SER A 384 -13.36 12.43 -6.82
C SER A 384 -12.34 11.76 -7.73
N PHE A 385 -11.27 11.15 -7.17
CA PHE A 385 -10.29 10.40 -7.94
C PHE A 385 -10.80 9.00 -8.30
N GLU A 386 -10.51 8.55 -9.53
CA GLU A 386 -10.87 7.21 -10.05
C GLU A 386 -9.98 6.07 -9.53
N ASP A 387 -8.97 6.38 -8.71
CA ASP A 387 -7.96 5.41 -8.25
C ASP A 387 -8.39 4.73 -6.94
N PRO A 388 -8.62 3.40 -6.91
CA PRO A 388 -9.01 2.67 -5.70
C PRO A 388 -8.05 2.87 -4.52
N TYR A 389 -6.76 3.04 -4.77
CA TYR A 389 -5.76 3.26 -3.72
C TYR A 389 -5.91 4.65 -3.05
N LEU A 390 -6.23 5.69 -3.84
CA LEU A 390 -6.51 7.02 -3.30
C LEU A 390 -7.86 7.06 -2.56
N GLN A 391 -8.80 6.20 -2.94
CA GLN A 391 -10.09 6.06 -2.25
C GLN A 391 -9.94 5.35 -0.89
N GLU A 392 -9.05 4.36 -0.76
CA GLU A 392 -8.76 3.72 0.54
C GLU A 392 -8.21 4.71 1.58
N ARG A 393 -7.47 5.75 1.15
CA ARG A 393 -6.97 6.82 2.04
C ARG A 393 -8.02 7.75 2.63
N VAL A 394 -9.22 7.78 2.05
CA VAL A 394 -10.31 8.57 2.62
C VAL A 394 -10.59 8.10 4.05
N ALA A 395 -10.51 6.79 4.30
CA ALA A 395 -10.68 6.24 5.64
C ALA A 395 -9.61 6.74 6.62
N ASP A 396 -8.36 6.84 6.19
CA ASP A 396 -7.23 7.32 6.99
C ASP A 396 -7.38 8.81 7.35
N ILE A 397 -7.75 9.64 6.36
CA ILE A 397 -7.99 11.08 6.56
C ILE A 397 -9.15 11.31 7.54
N VAL A 398 -10.22 10.53 7.39
CA VAL A 398 -11.37 10.57 8.30
C VAL A 398 -10.99 10.08 9.70
N ASP A 399 -10.14 9.06 9.86
CA ASP A 399 -9.65 8.61 11.17
C ASP A 399 -8.89 9.73 11.91
N VAL A 400 -8.03 10.46 11.18
CA VAL A 400 -7.30 11.62 11.74
C VAL A 400 -8.24 12.78 12.06
N GLU A 401 -9.22 13.06 11.20
CA GLU A 401 -10.26 14.07 11.42
C GLU A 401 -10.99 13.84 12.74
N GLN A 402 -11.57 12.64 12.89
CA GLN A 402 -12.40 12.27 14.03
C GLN A 402 -11.59 12.30 15.33
N ARG A 403 -10.30 11.95 15.28
CA ARG A 403 -9.40 12.03 16.44
C ARG A 403 -9.21 13.47 16.93
N VAL A 404 -8.94 14.41 16.03
CA VAL A 404 -8.78 15.83 16.39
C VAL A 404 -10.11 16.41 16.89
N LEU A 405 -11.22 16.11 16.23
CA LEU A 405 -12.56 16.55 16.65
C LEU A 405 -12.94 16.03 18.04
N ARG A 406 -12.65 14.75 18.34
CA ARG A 406 -12.87 14.17 19.66
C ARG A 406 -12.11 14.92 20.75
N LEU A 407 -10.87 15.32 20.50
CA LEU A 407 -10.07 16.08 21.47
C LEU A 407 -10.62 17.50 21.63
N LEU A 408 -10.97 18.18 20.54
CA LEU A 408 -11.58 19.52 20.59
C LEU A 408 -12.86 19.55 21.43
N ILE A 409 -13.73 18.54 21.26
CA ILE A 409 -14.97 18.39 22.04
C ILE A 409 -14.66 17.91 23.46
N GLY A 410 -13.68 17.03 23.63
CA GLY A 410 -13.16 16.59 24.92
C GLY A 410 -12.67 17.77 25.77
N PHE A 411 -12.02 18.76 25.16
CA PHE A 411 -11.64 20.01 25.85
C PHE A 411 -12.84 20.85 26.29
N GLN A 412 -13.99 20.77 25.60
CA GLN A 412 -15.25 21.38 26.06
C GLN A 412 -15.91 20.56 27.20
N SER A 413 -15.67 19.25 27.26
CA SER A 413 -16.31 18.34 28.22
C SER A 413 -15.81 18.47 29.68
N HIS A 414 -14.72 19.20 29.93
CA HIS A 414 -14.42 19.67 31.29
C HIS A 414 -15.46 20.65 31.84
N ILE A 415 -16.42 21.12 31.02
CA ILE A 415 -17.51 22.03 31.41
C ILE A 415 -18.90 21.35 31.36
N ARG A 416 -19.07 20.16 30.77
CA ARG A 416 -20.38 19.48 30.74
C ARG A 416 -20.28 17.96 30.91
N ASN A 417 -20.57 17.51 32.13
CA ASN A 417 -20.90 16.12 32.44
C ASN A 417 -22.23 15.74 31.77
N SER A 418 -22.19 14.92 30.71
CA SER A 418 -23.28 13.99 30.37
C SER A 418 -22.81 12.91 29.39
N ASP A 419 -22.88 11.66 29.84
CA ASP A 419 -22.83 10.39 29.10
C ASP A 419 -21.58 10.05 28.26
N SER A 420 -20.48 9.74 28.96
CA SER A 420 -19.23 9.15 28.43
C SER A 420 -19.32 7.64 28.10
N SER A 421 -20.52 7.05 27.96
CA SER A 421 -20.71 5.60 27.80
C SER A 421 -20.73 5.10 26.36
N ARG A 422 -20.79 5.99 25.36
CA ARG A 422 -20.91 5.62 23.93
C ARG A 422 -19.61 5.66 23.12
N ASP A 423 -18.55 6.25 23.65
CA ASP A 423 -17.19 6.25 23.05
C ASP A 423 -16.34 5.04 23.47
N ASN A 424 -16.91 4.13 24.27
CA ASN A 424 -16.14 3.03 24.84
C ASN A 424 -16.10 1.85 23.87
N LEU A 425 -15.05 1.80 23.04
CA LEU A 425 -14.75 0.71 22.12
C LEU A 425 -14.61 -0.65 22.82
N ASN A 426 -14.27 -0.64 24.11
CA ASN A 426 -14.07 -1.84 24.91
C ASN A 426 -15.31 -2.13 25.79
N PRO A 427 -15.94 -3.31 25.63
CA PRO A 427 -17.12 -3.67 26.41
C PRO A 427 -16.76 -3.85 27.90
N SER A 428 -17.72 -3.65 28.81
CA SER A 428 -17.51 -3.84 30.26
C SER A 428 -17.27 -5.30 30.65
N GLU A 429 -17.79 -6.23 29.85
CA GLU A 429 -17.66 -7.68 30.00
C GLU A 429 -17.16 -8.29 28.69
N PRO A 430 -16.57 -9.50 28.70
CA PRO A 430 -16.10 -10.15 27.48
C PRO A 430 -17.23 -10.35 26.44
N ALA A 431 -17.05 -9.84 25.22
CA ALA A 431 -18.08 -9.80 24.18
C ALA A 431 -17.51 -9.99 22.76
N ILE A 432 -18.40 -10.27 21.80
CA ILE A 432 -18.11 -10.21 20.36
C ILE A 432 -18.46 -8.80 19.87
N LEU A 433 -17.45 -8.11 19.36
CA LEU A 433 -17.57 -6.76 18.81
C LEU A 433 -18.18 -6.82 17.41
N ILE A 434 -19.32 -6.15 17.23
CA ILE A 434 -19.96 -5.95 15.94
C ILE A 434 -19.82 -4.49 15.56
N ALA A 435 -19.26 -4.20 14.39
CA ALA A 435 -19.12 -2.85 13.88
C ALA A 435 -19.41 -2.80 12.37
N SER A 436 -19.72 -1.61 11.83
CA SER A 436 -19.81 -1.47 10.38
C SER A 436 -18.43 -1.68 9.76
N ASP A 437 -17.44 -1.00 10.32
CA ASP A 437 -16.02 -1.07 10.00
C ASP A 437 -15.21 -0.79 11.29
N LEU A 438 -13.91 -1.05 11.27
CA LEU A 438 -12.97 -0.65 12.33
C LEU A 438 -11.75 0.03 11.72
N SER A 439 -11.42 1.24 12.20
CA SER A 439 -10.18 1.89 11.79
C SER A 439 -8.95 1.16 12.36
N PRO A 440 -7.76 1.32 11.76
CA PRO A 440 -6.51 0.77 12.33
C PRO A 440 -6.29 1.23 13.77
N SER A 441 -6.58 2.51 14.03
CA SER A 441 -6.51 3.13 15.35
C SER A 441 -7.46 2.49 16.37
N GLU A 442 -8.68 2.14 15.95
CA GLU A 442 -9.65 1.45 16.81
C GLU A 442 -9.21 0.02 17.09
N THR A 443 -8.85 -0.73 16.04
CA THR A 443 -8.46 -2.13 16.15
C THR A 443 -7.25 -2.31 17.07
N ALA A 444 -6.28 -1.38 17.04
CA ALA A 444 -5.11 -1.40 17.92
C ALA A 444 -5.43 -1.13 19.41
N ARG A 445 -6.54 -0.44 19.73
CA ARG A 445 -6.97 -0.11 21.10
C ARG A 445 -7.82 -1.21 21.75
N LEU A 446 -8.11 -2.29 21.04
CA LEU A 446 -8.95 -3.37 21.53
C LEU A 446 -8.26 -4.12 22.67
N ASP A 447 -8.97 -4.23 23.79
CA ASP A 447 -8.55 -5.06 24.92
C ASP A 447 -8.92 -6.52 24.63
N ARG A 448 -7.90 -7.33 24.35
CA ARG A 448 -7.98 -8.77 24.08
C ARG A 448 -8.61 -9.60 25.21
N ALA A 449 -8.67 -9.08 26.44
CA ALA A 449 -9.38 -9.75 27.53
C ALA A 449 -10.91 -9.55 27.46
N LYS A 450 -11.36 -8.51 26.75
CA LYS A 450 -12.75 -8.07 26.67
C LYS A 450 -13.37 -8.27 25.29
N VAL A 451 -12.57 -8.19 24.23
CA VAL A 451 -13.03 -8.42 22.86
C VAL A 451 -12.61 -9.80 22.43
N LEU A 452 -13.55 -10.75 22.52
CA LEU A 452 -13.30 -12.16 22.25
C LEU A 452 -13.45 -12.53 20.77
N GLY A 453 -14.10 -11.69 19.98
CA GLY A 453 -14.26 -11.86 18.53
C GLY A 453 -14.65 -10.54 17.86
N ILE A 454 -14.35 -10.41 16.57
CA ILE A 454 -14.63 -9.22 15.76
C ILE A 454 -15.50 -9.61 14.56
N CYS A 455 -16.56 -8.86 14.30
CA CYS A 455 -17.45 -9.04 13.17
C CYS A 455 -17.74 -7.68 12.51
N THR A 456 -17.38 -7.52 11.24
CA THR A 456 -17.64 -6.29 10.49
C THR A 456 -18.49 -6.51 9.26
N THR A 457 -19.29 -5.51 8.88
CA THR A 457 -20.11 -5.57 7.66
C THR A 457 -19.33 -5.13 6.41
N SER A 458 -18.34 -4.26 6.56
CA SER A 458 -17.35 -3.91 5.53
C SER A 458 -15.98 -4.52 5.84
N GLY A 459 -15.06 -4.41 4.88
CA GLY A 459 -13.68 -4.89 5.01
C GLY A 459 -13.37 -6.13 4.17
N SER A 460 -12.08 -6.38 3.97
CA SER A 460 -11.55 -7.52 3.22
C SER A 460 -10.61 -8.35 4.12
N ALA A 461 -10.33 -9.61 3.76
CA ALA A 461 -9.42 -10.45 4.55
C ALA A 461 -7.98 -9.91 4.64
N ILE A 462 -7.66 -8.91 3.82
CA ILE A 462 -6.37 -8.22 3.75
C ILE A 462 -6.45 -6.78 4.28
N SER A 463 -7.60 -6.33 4.80
CA SER A 463 -7.70 -5.00 5.38
C SER A 463 -6.77 -4.87 6.58
N HIS A 464 -6.31 -3.64 6.86
CA HIS A 464 -5.46 -3.39 8.01
C HIS A 464 -6.10 -3.86 9.34
N SER A 465 -7.42 -3.71 9.49
CA SER A 465 -8.17 -4.25 10.63
C SER A 465 -8.14 -5.79 10.71
N ALA A 466 -8.25 -6.50 9.59
CA ALA A 466 -8.16 -7.96 9.51
C ALA A 466 -6.75 -8.48 9.87
N ILE A 467 -5.71 -7.79 9.40
CA ILE A 467 -4.30 -8.13 9.70
C ILE A 467 -4.02 -7.95 11.20
N ILE A 468 -4.46 -6.82 11.78
CA ILE A 468 -4.28 -6.54 13.21
C ILE A 468 -5.03 -7.58 14.07
N ALA A 469 -6.29 -7.91 13.72
CA ALA A 469 -7.07 -8.93 14.43
C ALA A 469 -6.36 -10.31 14.47
N ARG A 470 -5.76 -10.72 13.34
CA ARG A 470 -4.99 -11.97 13.23
C ARG A 470 -3.76 -11.97 14.14
N ARG A 471 -3.04 -10.85 14.24
CA ARG A 471 -1.86 -10.75 15.12
C ARG A 471 -2.23 -10.72 16.59
N LEU A 472 -3.36 -10.12 16.94
CA LEU A 472 -3.93 -10.14 18.30
C LEU A 472 -4.49 -11.52 18.67
N GLY A 473 -4.68 -12.42 17.70
CA GLY A 473 -5.25 -13.75 17.92
C GLY A 473 -6.74 -13.72 18.25
N ILE A 474 -7.44 -12.66 17.84
CA ILE A 474 -8.88 -12.50 18.04
C ILE A 474 -9.58 -13.07 16.79
N PRO A 475 -10.48 -14.06 16.93
CA PRO A 475 -11.29 -14.56 15.81
C PRO A 475 -12.05 -13.43 15.12
N ALA A 476 -11.96 -13.35 13.79
CA ALA A 476 -12.54 -12.24 13.04
C ALA A 476 -13.20 -12.68 11.72
N ILE A 477 -14.37 -12.11 11.46
CA ILE A 477 -15.13 -12.24 10.21
C ILE A 477 -15.40 -10.84 9.68
N VAL A 478 -15.12 -10.61 8.41
CA VAL A 478 -15.39 -9.33 7.72
C VAL A 478 -16.41 -9.55 6.60
N GLY A 479 -17.07 -8.48 6.14
CA GLY A 479 -18.02 -8.59 5.03
C GLY A 479 -19.31 -9.34 5.36
N LEU A 480 -19.77 -9.29 6.62
CA LEU A 480 -21.07 -9.86 7.01
C LEU A 480 -22.25 -9.02 6.49
N PRO A 481 -23.45 -9.60 6.31
CA PRO A 481 -24.64 -8.85 5.90
C PRO A 481 -24.98 -7.70 6.88
N GLU A 482 -25.48 -6.57 6.36
CA GLU A 482 -25.84 -5.38 7.18
C GLU A 482 -26.85 -5.67 8.31
N GLU A 483 -27.60 -6.76 8.20
CA GLU A 483 -28.54 -7.23 9.23
C GLU A 483 -27.85 -7.45 10.60
N VAL A 484 -26.54 -7.75 10.59
CA VAL A 484 -25.73 -7.92 11.81
C VAL A 484 -25.69 -6.64 12.67
N MET A 485 -25.79 -5.46 12.07
CA MET A 485 -25.81 -4.18 12.79
C MET A 485 -27.13 -3.93 13.54
N ARG A 486 -28.19 -4.67 13.21
CA ARG A 486 -29.51 -4.56 13.88
C ARG A 486 -29.70 -5.54 15.04
N LEU A 487 -28.66 -6.33 15.34
CA LEU A 487 -28.70 -7.30 16.43
C LEU A 487 -28.69 -6.60 17.79
N SER A 488 -29.43 -7.17 18.75
CA SER A 488 -29.54 -6.60 20.10
C SER A 488 -28.28 -6.86 20.93
N ASN A 489 -27.74 -5.83 21.57
CA ASN A 489 -26.67 -5.98 22.55
C ASN A 489 -27.06 -6.98 23.64
N GLY A 490 -26.12 -7.84 24.02
CA GLY A 490 -26.32 -8.89 25.03
C GLY A 490 -26.84 -10.23 24.49
N ALA A 491 -27.31 -10.30 23.24
CA ALA A 491 -27.66 -11.58 22.62
C ALA A 491 -26.40 -12.46 22.46
N ILE A 492 -26.52 -13.77 22.68
CA ILE A 492 -25.37 -14.66 22.55
C ILE A 492 -25.05 -14.87 21.07
N ALA A 493 -23.81 -14.63 20.67
CA ALA A 493 -23.32 -15.00 19.36
C ALA A 493 -22.22 -16.05 19.47
N ALA A 494 -22.11 -16.87 18.43
CA ALA A 494 -20.97 -17.75 18.21
C ALA A 494 -20.34 -17.40 16.86
N VAL A 495 -19.02 -17.28 16.83
CA VAL A 495 -18.21 -16.88 15.68
C VAL A 495 -17.18 -17.98 15.44
N ASP A 496 -17.17 -18.51 14.23
CA ASP A 496 -16.13 -19.40 13.71
C ASP A 496 -15.33 -18.63 12.66
N GLY A 497 -14.20 -18.08 13.10
CA GLY A 497 -13.30 -17.29 12.27
C GLY A 497 -12.53 -18.12 11.24
N ASP A 498 -12.48 -19.45 11.41
CA ASP A 498 -11.86 -20.36 10.42
C ASP A 498 -12.75 -20.49 9.17
N THR A 499 -14.07 -20.55 9.37
CA THR A 499 -15.06 -20.77 8.31
C THR A 499 -15.79 -19.51 7.85
N GLY A 500 -15.62 -18.40 8.57
CA GLY A 500 -16.32 -17.14 8.30
C GLY A 500 -17.80 -17.20 8.65
N ARG A 501 -18.21 -18.02 9.62
CA ARG A 501 -19.62 -18.21 9.99
C ARG A 501 -19.94 -17.62 11.35
N MET A 502 -21.08 -16.95 11.44
CA MET A 502 -21.62 -16.38 12.66
C MET A 502 -23.04 -16.91 12.92
N TRP A 503 -23.31 -17.29 14.16
CA TRP A 503 -24.65 -17.67 14.63
C TRP A 503 -25.12 -16.71 15.71
N VAL A 504 -26.38 -16.30 15.64
CA VAL A 504 -27.03 -15.44 16.63
C VAL A 504 -28.06 -16.26 17.39
N ASN A 505 -27.99 -16.24 18.72
CA ASN A 505 -28.74 -17.12 19.61
C ASN A 505 -28.72 -18.58 19.13
N PRO A 506 -27.52 -19.18 18.94
CA PRO A 506 -27.40 -20.54 18.43
C PRO A 506 -28.16 -21.53 19.33
N GLU A 507 -28.78 -22.53 18.71
CA GLU A 507 -29.36 -23.66 19.44
C GLU A 507 -28.29 -24.40 20.25
N SER A 508 -28.73 -25.11 21.29
CA SER A 508 -27.86 -25.80 22.23
C SER A 508 -26.89 -26.75 21.53
N GLU A 509 -27.33 -27.40 20.45
CA GLU A 509 -26.51 -28.32 19.66
C GLU A 509 -25.33 -27.61 18.99
N VAL A 510 -25.59 -26.47 18.33
CA VAL A 510 -24.55 -25.65 17.67
C VAL A 510 -23.58 -25.07 18.71
N LEU A 511 -24.10 -24.56 19.83
CA LEU A 511 -23.28 -23.99 20.91
C LEU A 511 -22.37 -25.06 21.54
N ASN A 512 -22.89 -26.27 21.76
CA ASN A 512 -22.11 -27.39 22.28
C ASN A 512 -21.03 -27.84 21.29
N ALA A 513 -21.35 -27.92 19.99
CA ALA A 513 -20.39 -28.29 18.96
C ALA A 513 -19.25 -27.26 18.83
N LEU A 514 -19.57 -25.96 18.81
CA LEU A 514 -18.56 -24.90 18.74
C LEU A 514 -17.75 -24.78 20.03
N SER A 515 -18.37 -24.94 21.21
CA SER A 515 -17.64 -24.98 22.48
C SER A 515 -16.69 -26.16 22.53
N ALA A 516 -17.13 -27.37 22.13
CA ALA A 516 -16.27 -28.54 22.07
C ALA A 516 -15.10 -28.34 21.08
N LYS A 517 -15.36 -27.72 19.92
CA LYS A 517 -14.30 -27.37 18.95
C LYS A 517 -13.29 -26.37 19.55
N ARG A 518 -13.76 -25.31 20.23
CA ARG A 518 -12.91 -24.32 20.92
C ARG A 518 -12.07 -24.97 22.01
N ASP A 519 -12.71 -25.76 22.87
CA ASP A 519 -12.05 -26.38 24.02
C ASP A 519 -11.02 -27.41 23.56
N THR A 520 -11.30 -28.13 22.47
CA THR A 520 -10.33 -29.02 21.80
C THR A 520 -9.15 -28.23 21.25
N GLN A 521 -9.38 -27.14 20.50
CA GLN A 521 -8.31 -26.29 19.97
C GLN A 521 -7.44 -25.70 21.10
N GLN A 522 -8.07 -25.26 22.20
CA GLN A 522 -7.38 -24.71 23.35
C GLN A 522 -6.58 -25.79 24.11
N ALA A 523 -7.13 -26.98 24.29
CA ALA A 523 -6.45 -28.10 24.92
C ALA A 523 -5.21 -28.52 24.12
N VAL A 524 -5.35 -28.67 22.79
CA VAL A 524 -4.24 -28.99 21.88
C VAL A 524 -3.15 -27.91 21.98
N ARG A 525 -3.53 -26.63 21.96
CA ARG A 525 -2.58 -25.51 22.10
C ARG A 525 -1.87 -25.52 23.45
N GLN A 526 -2.59 -25.78 24.54
CA GLN A 526 -2.00 -25.86 25.88
C GLN A 526 -1.04 -27.05 26.00
N GLU A 527 -1.38 -28.20 25.43
CA GLU A 527 -0.51 -29.38 25.38
C GLU A 527 0.75 -29.12 24.55
N ALA A 528 0.61 -28.47 23.40
CA ALA A 528 1.74 -28.04 22.56
C ALA A 528 2.69 -27.11 23.31
N LEU A 529 2.14 -26.16 24.07
CA LEU A 529 2.94 -25.24 24.89
C LEU A 529 3.59 -25.94 26.09
N ALA A 530 2.90 -26.89 26.72
CA ALA A 530 3.44 -27.65 27.84
C ALA A 530 4.63 -28.53 27.44
N THR A 531 4.66 -28.98 26.19
CA THR A 531 5.70 -29.87 25.64
C THR A 531 6.70 -29.14 24.73
N VAL A 532 6.61 -27.81 24.63
CA VAL A 532 7.34 -27.01 23.63
C VAL A 532 8.87 -27.12 23.72
N PHE A 533 9.39 -27.29 24.94
CA PHE A 533 10.83 -27.44 25.20
C PHE A 533 11.35 -28.86 24.96
N ASN A 534 10.48 -29.83 24.67
CA ASN A 534 10.91 -31.14 24.25
C ASN A 534 11.57 -31.05 22.87
N ARG A 535 12.50 -31.98 22.62
CA ARG A 535 13.10 -32.14 21.30
C ARG A 535 12.05 -32.61 20.30
N ALA A 536 12.08 -32.07 19.09
CA ALA A 536 11.21 -32.54 18.01
C ALA A 536 11.66 -33.92 17.51
N VAL A 537 10.99 -34.96 17.98
CA VAL A 537 11.32 -36.36 17.68
C VAL A 537 10.04 -37.10 17.31
N THR A 538 10.05 -37.83 16.20
CA THR A 538 8.95 -38.69 15.78
C THR A 538 8.74 -39.86 16.75
N ARG A 539 7.59 -40.53 16.68
CA ARG A 539 7.28 -41.69 17.53
C ARG A 539 8.27 -42.85 17.38
N ASP A 540 8.89 -42.98 16.22
CA ASP A 540 9.92 -43.97 15.88
C ASP A 540 11.36 -43.44 16.03
N GLY A 541 11.54 -42.26 16.62
CA GLY A 541 12.83 -41.77 17.12
C GLY A 541 13.64 -40.90 16.16
N ARG A 542 13.08 -40.50 15.00
CA ARG A 542 13.76 -39.56 14.09
C ARG A 542 13.68 -38.16 14.65
N ARG A 543 14.85 -37.55 14.88
CA ARG A 543 14.95 -36.15 15.27
C ARG A 543 14.94 -35.22 14.05
N ILE A 544 14.26 -34.09 14.20
CA ILE A 544 14.33 -32.92 13.32
C ILE A 544 14.69 -31.72 14.18
N ASP A 545 15.55 -30.83 13.69
CA ASP A 545 15.82 -29.56 14.34
C ASP A 545 14.71 -28.55 13.98
N VAL A 546 14.12 -27.90 14.98
CA VAL A 546 13.03 -26.92 14.79
C VAL A 546 13.48 -25.56 15.26
N PHE A 547 13.74 -24.67 14.32
CA PHE A 547 14.31 -23.35 14.56
C PHE A 547 13.31 -22.22 14.28
N ALA A 548 13.69 -21.00 14.65
CA ALA A 548 12.93 -19.80 14.36
C ALA A 548 13.49 -19.04 13.16
N ASN A 549 12.59 -18.52 12.32
CA ASN A 549 12.88 -17.42 11.41
C ASN A 549 12.74 -16.11 12.19
N ILE A 550 13.76 -15.26 12.16
CA ILE A 550 13.71 -13.95 12.83
C ILE A 550 14.14 -12.82 11.89
N THR A 551 13.54 -11.66 12.10
CA THR A 551 13.75 -10.43 11.33
C THR A 551 14.46 -9.34 12.12
N GLY A 552 14.61 -9.51 13.43
CA GLY A 552 15.35 -8.61 14.30
C GLY A 552 15.64 -9.20 15.67
N ILE A 553 16.28 -8.42 16.55
CA ILE A 553 16.67 -8.85 17.90
C ILE A 553 15.45 -9.10 18.79
N ALA A 554 14.36 -8.34 18.60
CA ALA A 554 13.14 -8.44 19.41
C ALA A 554 12.45 -9.81 19.31
N ASP A 555 12.64 -10.52 18.19
CA ASP A 555 11.99 -11.81 17.93
C ASP A 555 12.62 -12.97 18.73
N ILE A 556 13.83 -12.79 19.28
CA ILE A 556 14.59 -13.87 19.92
C ILE A 556 13.92 -14.33 21.22
N GLU A 557 13.45 -13.40 22.05
CA GLU A 557 12.78 -13.74 23.31
C GLU A 557 11.51 -14.55 23.02
N GLU A 558 10.74 -14.14 22.01
CA GLU A 558 9.55 -14.87 21.56
C GLU A 558 9.93 -16.26 21.02
N ALA A 559 10.97 -16.38 20.20
CA ALA A 559 11.49 -17.65 19.68
C ALA A 559 11.88 -18.62 20.79
N LEU A 560 12.64 -18.16 21.78
CA LEU A 560 13.05 -18.97 22.93
C LEU A 560 11.85 -19.39 23.78
N ARG A 561 10.90 -18.48 24.01
CA ARG A 561 9.66 -18.77 24.76
C ARG A 561 8.81 -19.84 24.08
N PHE A 562 8.75 -19.85 22.75
CA PHE A 562 8.08 -20.89 21.97
C PHE A 562 8.97 -22.09 21.65
N GLY A 563 10.07 -22.28 22.37
CA GLY A 563 10.88 -23.50 22.36
C GLY A 563 11.70 -23.72 21.09
N ALA A 564 12.06 -22.66 20.36
CA ALA A 564 12.99 -22.76 19.25
C ALA A 564 14.32 -23.41 19.70
N GLU A 565 14.81 -24.37 18.92
CA GLU A 565 16.08 -25.06 19.18
C GLU A 565 17.30 -24.28 18.64
N GLY A 566 17.05 -23.17 17.94
CA GLY A 566 18.02 -22.30 17.28
C GLY A 566 17.31 -21.32 16.35
N VAL A 567 18.09 -20.60 15.54
CA VAL A 567 17.60 -19.69 14.49
C VAL A 567 18.09 -20.22 13.15
N GLY A 568 17.16 -20.65 12.30
CA GLY A 568 17.46 -21.25 11.00
C GLY A 568 17.51 -20.23 9.86
N LEU A 569 16.98 -19.03 10.12
CA LEU A 569 17.11 -17.88 9.24
C LEU A 569 17.12 -16.59 10.06
N PHE A 570 18.28 -15.95 10.14
CA PHE A 570 18.39 -14.55 10.50
C PHE A 570 18.48 -13.70 9.25
N ARG A 571 17.41 -12.93 8.98
CA ARG A 571 17.34 -11.96 7.88
C ARG A 571 18.16 -10.73 8.27
N THR A 572 19.11 -10.33 7.42
CA THR A 572 20.05 -9.22 7.72
C THR A 572 19.67 -7.90 7.05
N GLU A 573 18.65 -7.88 6.20
CA GLU A 573 18.29 -6.72 5.40
C GLU A 573 17.85 -5.54 6.29
N PHE A 574 17.24 -5.80 7.45
CA PHE A 574 16.82 -4.75 8.39
C PHE A 574 17.99 -3.89 8.90
N LEU A 575 19.22 -4.44 8.91
CA LEU A 575 20.43 -3.68 9.30
C LEU A 575 20.74 -2.54 8.33
N TYR A 576 20.29 -2.69 7.09
CA TYR A 576 20.55 -1.78 5.99
C TYR A 576 19.33 -0.89 5.67
N MET A 577 18.12 -1.30 6.05
CA MET A 577 16.91 -0.50 5.84
C MET A 577 16.83 0.69 6.80
N GLU A 578 16.05 1.71 6.42
CA GLU A 578 15.75 2.90 7.25
C GLU A 578 16.98 3.71 7.71
N ARG A 579 18.07 3.66 6.94
CA ARG A 579 19.31 4.40 7.19
C ARG A 579 19.77 5.15 5.93
N ILE A 580 20.67 6.10 6.11
CA ILE A 580 21.26 6.92 5.03
C ILE A 580 22.66 6.48 4.61
N THR A 581 23.27 5.56 5.36
CA THR A 581 24.59 4.96 5.07
C THR A 581 24.58 3.47 5.44
N PRO A 582 25.44 2.64 4.80
CA PRO A 582 25.58 1.23 5.18
C PRO A 582 25.97 1.07 6.66
N PRO A 583 25.49 0.02 7.33
CA PRO A 583 25.90 -0.29 8.70
C PRO A 583 27.39 -0.62 8.76
N SER A 584 28.10 -0.09 9.75
CA SER A 584 29.53 -0.38 9.91
C SER A 584 29.76 -1.84 10.33
N GLU A 585 30.99 -2.34 10.14
CA GLU A 585 31.39 -3.67 10.61
C GLU A 585 31.13 -3.84 12.11
N GLU A 586 31.45 -2.83 12.93
CA GLU A 586 31.26 -2.85 14.38
C GLU A 586 29.78 -2.89 14.76
N GLU A 587 28.93 -2.12 14.10
CA GLU A 587 27.49 -2.12 14.34
C GLU A 587 26.88 -3.49 14.03
N GLN A 588 27.24 -4.07 12.88
CA GLN A 588 26.80 -5.40 12.49
C GLN A 588 27.31 -6.45 13.49
N GLN A 589 28.58 -6.39 13.88
CA GLN A 589 29.18 -7.31 14.85
C GLN A 589 28.43 -7.26 16.20
N LEU A 590 28.12 -6.07 16.71
CA LEU A 590 27.40 -5.90 17.97
C LEU A 590 26.02 -6.56 17.92
N ILE A 591 25.32 -6.43 16.79
CA ILE A 591 24.01 -7.03 16.61
C ILE A 591 24.11 -8.56 16.51
N TYR A 592 25.01 -9.09 15.67
CA TYR A 592 25.23 -10.53 15.55
C TYR A 592 25.63 -11.16 16.89
N LEU A 593 26.53 -10.51 17.64
CA LEU A 593 26.95 -10.97 18.95
C LEU A 593 25.81 -10.92 19.97
N SER A 594 24.99 -9.87 19.96
CA SER A 594 23.81 -9.77 20.84
C SER A 594 22.83 -10.92 20.61
N VAL A 595 22.58 -11.26 19.34
CA VAL A 595 21.71 -12.38 18.95
C VAL A 595 22.32 -13.71 19.42
N ALA A 596 23.61 -13.93 19.12
CA ALA A 596 24.32 -15.16 19.46
C ALA A 596 24.41 -15.39 20.99
N GLN A 597 24.63 -14.33 21.77
CA GLN A 597 24.67 -14.40 23.23
C GLN A 597 23.33 -14.82 23.84
N GLN A 598 22.21 -14.32 23.32
CA GLN A 598 20.87 -14.70 23.77
C GLN A 598 20.54 -16.17 23.43
N LEU A 599 20.99 -16.66 22.28
CA LEU A 599 20.83 -18.06 21.87
C LEU A 599 21.72 -19.02 22.67
N GLY A 600 22.82 -18.51 23.23
CA GLY A 600 23.80 -19.27 24.00
C GLY A 600 24.54 -20.26 23.12
N LYS A 601 24.31 -21.57 23.33
CA LYS A 601 24.90 -22.66 22.52
C LYS A 601 24.03 -23.11 21.34
N ARG A 602 22.84 -22.53 21.17
CA ARG A 602 21.95 -22.88 20.07
C ARG A 602 22.49 -22.31 18.75
N PRO A 603 22.27 -22.99 17.62
CA PRO A 603 22.78 -22.53 16.34
C PRO A 603 22.07 -21.25 15.86
N LEU A 604 22.83 -20.40 15.18
CA LEU A 604 22.39 -19.17 14.52
C LEU A 604 22.83 -19.19 13.06
N ILE A 605 21.90 -19.34 12.14
CA ILE A 605 22.16 -19.27 10.70
C ILE A 605 21.90 -17.86 10.21
N ILE A 606 22.95 -17.17 9.80
CA ILE A 606 22.88 -15.80 9.28
C ILE A 606 22.85 -15.85 7.76
N ARG A 607 21.78 -15.32 7.18
CA ARG A 607 21.72 -15.10 5.74
C ARG A 607 22.40 -13.78 5.41
N THR A 608 23.39 -13.80 4.52
CA THR A 608 24.00 -12.56 4.03
C THR A 608 22.97 -11.70 3.32
N LEU A 609 23.31 -10.44 3.06
CA LEU A 609 22.38 -9.45 2.50
C LEU A 609 21.66 -9.98 1.24
N ASP A 610 20.34 -10.13 1.31
CA ASP A 610 19.46 -10.42 0.17
C ASP A 610 18.63 -9.18 -0.17
N VAL A 611 19.30 -8.25 -0.83
CA VAL A 611 18.74 -7.04 -1.40
C VAL A 611 18.68 -7.17 -2.93
N GLY A 612 17.65 -6.61 -3.56
CA GLY A 612 17.49 -6.53 -5.01
C GLY A 612 16.81 -5.22 -5.42
N GLY A 613 16.42 -5.08 -6.69
CA GLY A 613 15.64 -3.91 -7.14
C GLY A 613 14.26 -3.78 -6.47
N ASP A 614 13.75 -4.89 -5.91
CA ASP A 614 12.58 -5.01 -5.04
C ASP A 614 12.93 -4.67 -3.59
N LYS A 615 14.09 -4.05 -3.32
CA LYS A 615 14.87 -3.70 -2.10
C LYS A 615 15.44 -2.27 -1.95
N PRO A 616 14.88 -1.11 -2.39
CA PRO A 616 15.70 0.06 -2.68
C PRO A 616 16.17 0.70 -1.38
N ILE A 617 17.43 0.42 -1.09
CA ILE A 617 18.22 1.08 -0.08
C ILE A 617 18.99 2.17 -0.82
N SER A 618 18.60 3.42 -0.59
CA SER A 618 18.99 4.58 -1.41
C SER A 618 20.50 4.77 -1.54
N TYR A 619 21.27 4.42 -0.51
CA TYR A 619 22.73 4.55 -0.50
C TYR A 619 23.48 3.37 -1.14
N LEU A 620 22.80 2.26 -1.47
CA LEU A 620 23.39 1.08 -2.10
C LEU A 620 23.45 1.16 -3.64
N ASN A 621 22.96 2.27 -4.23
CA ASN A 621 22.98 2.55 -5.67
C ASN A 621 22.45 1.39 -6.54
N LEU A 622 21.42 0.68 -6.05
CA LEU A 622 20.81 -0.43 -6.76
C LEU A 622 20.23 0.08 -8.10
N LEU A 623 20.60 -0.59 -9.20
CA LEU A 623 20.11 -0.24 -10.53
C LEU A 623 18.61 -0.52 -10.63
N SER A 624 17.86 0.37 -11.28
CA SER A 624 16.46 0.11 -11.63
C SER A 624 16.42 -0.97 -12.70
N GLU A 625 15.74 -2.08 -12.42
CA GLU A 625 15.62 -3.22 -13.32
C GLU A 625 14.16 -3.48 -13.70
N ASN A 626 13.90 -3.87 -14.95
CA ASN A 626 12.56 -4.23 -15.40
C ASN A 626 11.97 -5.44 -14.65
N ASN A 627 12.83 -6.33 -14.13
CA ASN A 627 12.45 -7.51 -13.36
C ASN A 627 13.44 -7.68 -12.21
N SER A 628 13.24 -6.95 -11.11
CA SER A 628 14.09 -7.01 -9.92
C SER A 628 14.27 -8.42 -9.37
N PHE A 629 13.19 -9.21 -9.33
CA PHE A 629 13.25 -10.60 -8.90
C PHE A 629 14.14 -11.48 -9.79
N LEU A 630 14.37 -11.14 -11.06
CA LEU A 630 15.24 -11.91 -11.95
C LEU A 630 16.64 -11.28 -12.12
N GLY A 631 16.92 -10.18 -11.43
CA GLY A 631 18.05 -9.31 -11.71
C GLY A 631 19.19 -9.37 -10.71
N TRP A 632 19.79 -8.20 -10.47
CA TRP A 632 20.96 -7.95 -9.66
C TRP A 632 20.61 -7.93 -8.16
N ARG A 633 20.44 -9.13 -7.59
CA ARG A 633 20.03 -9.32 -6.20
C ARG A 633 20.80 -10.40 -5.45
N GLY A 634 20.73 -10.36 -4.13
CA GLY A 634 21.33 -11.36 -3.24
C GLY A 634 22.83 -11.48 -3.44
N ILE A 635 23.33 -12.71 -3.59
CA ILE A 635 24.77 -12.94 -3.73
C ILE A 635 25.40 -12.21 -4.93
N ARG A 636 24.65 -11.97 -6.01
CA ARG A 636 25.17 -11.27 -7.20
C ARG A 636 25.55 -9.83 -6.88
N TYR A 637 24.68 -9.13 -6.15
CA TYR A 637 24.97 -7.79 -5.66
C TYR A 637 26.19 -7.81 -4.73
N CYS A 638 26.25 -8.76 -3.80
CA CYS A 638 27.37 -8.89 -2.86
C CYS A 638 28.71 -9.17 -3.55
N LEU A 639 28.74 -9.98 -4.61
CA LEU A 639 29.96 -10.29 -5.38
C LEU A 639 30.48 -9.07 -6.14
N ASP A 640 29.58 -8.26 -6.70
CA ASP A 640 29.95 -7.05 -7.44
C ASP A 640 30.29 -5.85 -6.54
N ASN A 641 29.86 -5.87 -5.27
CA ASN A 641 30.11 -4.80 -4.29
C ASN A 641 30.83 -5.34 -3.03
N PRO A 642 32.11 -5.77 -3.13
CA PRO A 642 32.87 -6.31 -2.00
C PRO A 642 32.98 -5.36 -0.79
N GLU A 643 32.89 -4.05 -1.00
CA GLU A 643 32.89 -3.03 0.05
C GLU A 643 31.65 -3.07 0.96
N ILE A 644 30.55 -3.68 0.50
CA ILE A 644 29.37 -3.95 1.33
C ILE A 644 29.44 -5.37 1.90
N PHE A 645 29.93 -6.32 1.10
CA PHE A 645 29.93 -7.73 1.46
C PHE A 645 31.01 -8.10 2.48
N LYS A 646 32.26 -7.64 2.31
CA LYS A 646 33.36 -7.94 3.22
C LYS A 646 33.09 -7.46 4.65
N PRO A 647 32.62 -6.22 4.91
CA PRO A 647 32.28 -5.81 6.28
C PRO A 647 31.24 -6.72 6.95
N GLN A 648 30.26 -7.21 6.19
CA GLN A 648 29.28 -8.17 6.71
C GLN A 648 29.92 -9.50 7.09
N LEU A 649 30.75 -10.09 6.22
CA LEU A 649 31.46 -11.34 6.50
C LEU A 649 32.42 -11.19 7.70
N ARG A 650 33.16 -10.08 7.75
CA ARG A 650 34.05 -9.74 8.88
C ARG A 650 33.26 -9.65 10.18
N ALA A 651 32.14 -8.94 10.18
CA ALA A 651 31.27 -8.82 11.35
C ALA A 651 30.73 -10.17 11.85
N ILE A 652 30.29 -11.05 10.93
CA ILE A 652 29.80 -12.39 11.29
C ILE A 652 30.93 -13.23 11.90
N LEU A 653 32.11 -13.27 11.27
CA LEU A 653 33.26 -14.02 11.76
C LEU A 653 33.75 -13.49 13.11
N LYS A 654 33.81 -12.17 13.31
CA LYS A 654 34.20 -11.56 14.59
C LYS A 654 33.21 -11.84 15.72
N ALA A 655 31.94 -12.08 15.42
CA ALA A 655 30.91 -12.45 16.40
C ALA A 655 30.88 -13.96 16.73
N SER A 656 31.51 -14.79 15.89
CA SER A 656 31.47 -16.26 16.01
C SER A 656 32.18 -16.92 17.19
N PRO A 657 33.23 -16.35 17.82
CA PRO A 657 33.91 -17.04 18.91
C PRO A 657 32.94 -17.49 20.02
N GLN A 658 33.02 -18.77 20.39
CA GLN A 658 32.19 -19.40 21.44
C GLN A 658 30.70 -19.57 21.12
N HIS A 659 30.27 -19.26 19.90
CA HIS A 659 28.88 -19.37 19.45
C HIS A 659 28.75 -20.30 18.23
N GLN A 660 27.63 -21.01 18.10
CA GLN A 660 27.38 -21.88 16.94
C GLN A 660 26.78 -21.08 15.78
N MET A 661 27.60 -20.25 15.14
CA MET A 661 27.17 -19.42 14.02
C MET A 661 27.44 -20.11 12.68
N LYS A 662 26.54 -19.93 11.72
CA LYS A 662 26.66 -20.42 10.35
C LYS A 662 26.37 -19.29 9.37
N ILE A 663 26.98 -19.32 8.19
CA ILE A 663 26.70 -18.37 7.11
C ILE A 663 25.91 -19.07 6.01
N MET A 664 24.94 -18.37 5.45
CA MET A 664 24.17 -18.82 4.30
C MET A 664 24.10 -17.74 3.21
N PHE A 665 24.42 -18.11 1.97
CA PHE A 665 24.33 -17.19 0.83
C PHE A 665 22.97 -17.33 0.09
N PRO A 666 22.25 -16.23 -0.14
CA PRO A 666 20.99 -16.20 -0.89
C PRO A 666 21.21 -16.20 -2.41
N MET A 667 20.18 -16.56 -3.19
CA MET A 667 20.10 -16.39 -4.65
C MET A 667 21.21 -17.06 -5.47
N VAL A 668 21.88 -18.06 -4.90
CA VAL A 668 22.90 -18.85 -5.62
C VAL A 668 22.22 -19.65 -6.74
N ALA A 669 22.71 -19.50 -7.96
CA ALA A 669 22.18 -20.16 -9.16
C ALA A 669 23.21 -21.09 -9.82
N THR A 670 24.51 -20.85 -9.59
CA THR A 670 25.65 -21.51 -10.25
C THR A 670 26.75 -21.90 -9.26
N VAL A 671 27.64 -22.82 -9.67
CA VAL A 671 28.80 -23.24 -8.85
C VAL A 671 29.85 -22.12 -8.77
N GLU A 672 29.95 -21.30 -9.80
CA GLU A 672 30.87 -20.18 -9.91
C GLU A 672 30.56 -19.11 -8.85
N GLU A 673 29.28 -18.78 -8.65
CA GLU A 673 28.84 -17.81 -7.62
C GLU A 673 29.27 -18.26 -6.21
N ILE A 674 29.04 -19.54 -5.85
CA ILE A 674 29.42 -20.03 -4.52
C ILE A 674 30.94 -20.09 -4.34
N ARG A 675 31.70 -20.47 -5.38
CA ARG A 675 33.17 -20.45 -5.32
C ARG A 675 33.71 -19.03 -5.16
N ALA A 676 33.13 -18.06 -5.86
CA ALA A 676 33.49 -16.65 -5.72
C ALA A 676 33.19 -16.13 -4.31
N ALA A 677 32.02 -16.45 -3.76
CA ALA A 677 31.65 -16.06 -2.40
C ALA A 677 32.59 -16.65 -1.35
N LYS A 678 32.92 -17.94 -1.46
CA LYS A 678 33.90 -18.62 -0.60
C LYS A 678 35.30 -18.03 -0.74
N ALA A 679 35.71 -17.59 -1.92
CA ALA A 679 37.01 -16.94 -2.12
C ALA A 679 37.11 -15.62 -1.32
N ILE A 680 36.07 -14.79 -1.36
CA ILE A 680 35.99 -13.55 -0.56
C ILE A 680 35.96 -13.88 0.94
N LEU A 681 35.23 -14.92 1.36
CA LEU A 681 35.22 -15.37 2.76
C LEU A 681 36.63 -15.80 3.25
N VAL A 682 37.36 -16.57 2.45
CA VAL A 682 38.74 -16.99 2.76
C VAL A 682 39.71 -15.80 2.81
N GLU A 683 39.51 -14.80 1.93
CA GLU A 683 40.25 -13.54 1.96
C GLU A 683 40.03 -12.82 3.29
N VAL A 684 38.76 -12.63 3.69
CA VAL A 684 38.38 -12.01 4.95
C VAL A 684 38.95 -12.77 6.16
N GLN A 685 38.87 -14.10 6.18
CA GLN A 685 39.49 -14.91 7.23
C GLN A 685 41.00 -14.66 7.32
N SER A 686 41.67 -14.51 6.17
CA SER A 686 43.12 -14.24 6.11
C SER A 686 43.45 -12.84 6.62
N GLU A 687 42.63 -11.83 6.31
CA GLU A 687 42.74 -10.47 6.87
C GLU A 687 42.61 -10.50 8.39
N LEU A 688 41.57 -11.16 8.94
CA LEU A 688 41.36 -11.27 10.39
C LEU A 688 42.52 -12.02 11.09
N ARG A 689 43.09 -13.06 10.47
CA ARG A 689 44.28 -13.75 10.99
C ARG A 689 45.49 -12.81 11.07
N GLN A 690 45.71 -11.99 10.04
CA GLN A 690 46.82 -11.03 10.01
C GLN A 690 46.65 -9.93 11.06
N GLU A 691 45.40 -9.51 11.31
CA GLU A 691 45.03 -8.54 12.34
C GLU A 691 45.05 -9.14 13.77
N GLY A 692 45.17 -10.46 13.90
CA GLY A 692 45.16 -11.17 15.19
C GLY A 692 43.78 -11.21 15.86
N ILE A 693 42.70 -11.08 15.08
CA ILE A 693 41.33 -11.10 15.58
C ILE A 693 40.80 -12.54 15.55
N PRO A 694 40.34 -13.11 16.67
CA PRO A 694 39.82 -14.47 16.71
C PRO A 694 38.46 -14.60 16.02
N PHE A 695 38.26 -15.73 15.34
CA PHE A 695 36.99 -16.15 14.73
C PHE A 695 36.92 -17.69 14.69
N ASP A 696 35.76 -18.25 14.36
CA ASP A 696 35.56 -19.68 14.13
C ASP A 696 36.08 -20.10 12.75
N GLU A 697 37.21 -20.82 12.74
CA GLU A 697 37.87 -21.33 11.52
C GLU A 697 37.07 -22.44 10.83
N GLU A 698 36.16 -23.11 11.56
CA GLU A 698 35.36 -24.25 11.07
C GLU A 698 33.90 -23.86 10.84
N MET A 699 33.59 -22.56 10.77
CA MET A 699 32.24 -22.07 10.55
C MET A 699 31.60 -22.70 9.30
N GLU A 700 30.47 -23.38 9.49
CA GLU A 700 29.71 -24.00 8.40
C GLU A 700 29.15 -22.93 7.44
N VAL A 701 29.30 -23.21 6.14
CA VAL A 701 28.85 -22.36 5.03
C VAL A 701 27.83 -23.11 4.20
N GLY A 702 26.64 -22.54 4.08
CA GLY A 702 25.53 -23.08 3.30
C GLY A 702 25.04 -22.12 2.22
N ILE A 703 24.05 -22.59 1.46
CA ILE A 703 23.32 -21.76 0.49
C ILE A 703 21.83 -21.89 0.68
N MET A 704 21.12 -20.82 0.35
CA MET A 704 19.68 -20.88 0.17
C MET A 704 19.37 -21.49 -1.21
N VAL A 705 18.70 -22.63 -1.23
CA VAL A 705 18.25 -23.28 -2.46
C VAL A 705 16.87 -22.73 -2.79
N GLU A 706 16.86 -21.65 -3.56
CA GLU A 706 15.65 -20.92 -3.93
C GLU A 706 15.53 -20.64 -5.43
N VAL A 707 16.56 -20.96 -6.22
CA VAL A 707 16.55 -20.81 -7.69
C VAL A 707 16.40 -22.19 -8.34
N PRO A 708 15.53 -22.39 -9.35
CA PRO A 708 15.36 -23.69 -10.00
C PRO A 708 16.64 -24.27 -10.60
N SER A 709 17.57 -23.42 -11.08
CA SER A 709 18.88 -23.87 -11.57
C SER A 709 19.69 -24.51 -10.44
N ALA A 710 19.66 -23.96 -9.23
CA ALA A 710 20.35 -24.53 -8.07
C ALA A 710 19.79 -25.91 -7.69
N VAL A 711 18.48 -26.12 -7.85
CA VAL A 711 17.88 -27.46 -7.69
C VAL A 711 18.39 -28.42 -8.76
N ALA A 712 18.42 -27.99 -10.02
CA ALA A 712 18.84 -28.80 -11.16
C ALA A 712 20.31 -29.26 -11.07
N ILE A 713 21.18 -28.48 -10.41
CA ILE A 713 22.60 -28.79 -10.19
C ILE A 713 22.92 -29.03 -8.70
N ALA A 714 21.93 -29.37 -7.88
CA ALA A 714 22.11 -29.51 -6.43
C ALA A 714 23.19 -30.53 -6.07
N ASP A 715 23.41 -31.56 -6.90
CA ASP A 715 24.49 -32.54 -6.71
C ASP A 715 25.88 -31.91 -6.80
N LYS A 716 26.05 -30.87 -7.63
CA LYS A 716 27.30 -30.12 -7.75
C LYS A 716 27.47 -29.12 -6.62
N LEU A 717 26.42 -28.37 -6.31
CA LEU A 717 26.45 -27.38 -5.23
C LEU A 717 26.70 -28.05 -3.87
N ALA A 718 26.17 -29.25 -3.66
CA ALA A 718 26.33 -29.99 -2.40
C ALA A 718 27.77 -30.44 -2.13
N THR A 719 28.65 -30.44 -3.14
CA THR A 719 30.09 -30.71 -2.96
C THR A 719 30.87 -29.48 -2.50
N GLU A 720 30.27 -28.30 -2.56
CA GLU A 720 30.93 -27.02 -2.28
C GLU A 720 30.52 -26.40 -0.94
N VAL A 721 29.46 -26.91 -0.30
CA VAL A 721 28.83 -26.32 0.90
C VAL A 721 28.56 -27.37 1.96
N ASP A 722 28.36 -26.94 3.21
CA ASP A 722 28.13 -27.83 4.35
C ASP A 722 26.64 -28.15 4.55
N PHE A 723 25.74 -27.30 4.02
CA PHE A 723 24.30 -27.48 4.12
C PHE A 723 23.51 -26.69 3.07
N PHE A 724 22.25 -27.08 2.90
CA PHE A 724 21.25 -26.33 2.15
C PHE A 724 20.14 -25.84 3.07
N SER A 725 19.55 -24.67 2.77
CA SER A 725 18.24 -24.28 3.30
C SER A 725 17.31 -23.93 2.15
N ILE A 726 16.13 -24.53 2.09
CA ILE A 726 15.20 -24.29 0.99
C ILE A 726 14.36 -23.04 1.29
N GLY A 727 14.48 -22.03 0.42
CA GLY A 727 13.64 -20.84 0.42
C GLY A 727 12.39 -21.07 -0.43
N THR A 728 11.36 -21.74 0.11
CA THR A 728 10.15 -22.08 -0.69
C THR A 728 9.42 -20.87 -1.26
N ASN A 729 9.58 -19.73 -0.59
CA ASN A 729 9.04 -18.44 -0.96
C ASN A 729 9.48 -18.02 -2.37
N ASP A 730 10.79 -17.98 -2.63
CA ASP A 730 11.35 -17.59 -3.93
C ASP A 730 11.39 -18.78 -4.89
N LEU A 731 11.60 -20.01 -4.38
CA LEU A 731 11.55 -21.22 -5.19
C LEU A 731 10.20 -21.40 -5.88
N SER A 732 9.08 -21.22 -5.16
CA SER A 732 7.75 -21.36 -5.74
C SER A 732 7.52 -20.31 -6.83
N GLN A 733 7.95 -19.07 -6.59
CA GLN A 733 7.84 -17.98 -7.55
C GLN A 733 8.58 -18.29 -8.86
N TYR A 734 9.84 -18.73 -8.79
CA TYR A 734 10.61 -19.02 -10.00
C TYR A 734 10.21 -20.32 -10.69
N VAL A 735 9.82 -21.35 -9.95
CA VAL A 735 9.31 -22.61 -10.53
C VAL A 735 7.99 -22.37 -11.27
N MET A 736 7.11 -21.54 -10.71
CA MET A 736 5.81 -21.23 -11.30
C MET A 736 5.88 -20.06 -12.29
N ALA A 737 7.05 -19.42 -12.42
CA ALA A 737 7.27 -18.21 -13.22
C ALA A 737 6.20 -17.13 -12.95
N ALA A 738 5.82 -16.98 -11.68
CA ALA A 738 4.77 -16.09 -11.24
C ALA A 738 5.26 -15.30 -10.03
N ASP A 739 5.16 -13.97 -10.13
CA ASP A 739 5.49 -13.08 -9.03
C ASP A 739 4.42 -13.15 -7.94
N ARG A 740 4.83 -13.49 -6.72
CA ARG A 740 3.93 -13.61 -5.57
C ARG A 740 3.31 -12.29 -5.15
N THR A 741 3.94 -11.16 -5.47
CA THR A 741 3.42 -9.82 -5.15
C THR A 741 2.51 -9.29 -6.26
N HIS A 742 2.48 -9.97 -7.43
CA HIS A 742 1.67 -9.57 -8.57
C HIS A 742 0.25 -10.20 -8.52
N PRO A 743 -0.83 -9.43 -8.31
CA PRO A 743 -2.17 -9.94 -7.98
C PRO A 743 -2.78 -10.88 -9.01
N LEU A 744 -2.54 -10.60 -10.31
CA LEU A 744 -3.11 -11.40 -11.39
C LEU A 744 -2.51 -12.81 -11.51
N VAL A 745 -1.35 -13.05 -10.92
CA VAL A 745 -0.60 -14.33 -11.03
C VAL A 745 -0.19 -14.90 -9.68
N ALA A 746 -0.37 -14.18 -8.58
CA ALA A 746 -0.04 -14.62 -7.24
C ALA A 746 -0.74 -15.94 -6.87
N ASN A 747 -1.94 -16.20 -7.39
CA ASN A 747 -2.66 -17.45 -7.23
C ASN A 747 -1.96 -18.68 -7.86
N LEU A 748 -1.01 -18.48 -8.78
CA LEU A 748 -0.18 -19.54 -9.36
C LEU A 748 0.96 -19.93 -8.43
N VAL A 749 1.37 -19.05 -7.51
CA VAL A 749 2.46 -19.30 -6.56
C VAL A 749 1.92 -20.09 -5.37
N ASP A 750 2.13 -21.41 -5.40
CA ASP A 750 1.70 -22.30 -4.33
C ASP A 750 2.79 -23.30 -3.98
N ALA A 751 3.30 -23.22 -2.75
CA ALA A 751 4.36 -24.10 -2.27
C ALA A 751 3.93 -25.57 -2.13
N PHE A 752 2.62 -25.86 -2.07
CA PHE A 752 2.08 -27.22 -2.12
C PHE A 752 1.95 -27.76 -3.55
N HIS A 753 2.25 -26.95 -4.58
CA HIS A 753 2.18 -27.40 -5.95
C HIS A 753 3.16 -28.58 -6.19
N PRO A 754 2.74 -29.68 -6.84
CA PRO A 754 3.58 -30.86 -7.04
C PRO A 754 4.93 -30.57 -7.71
N ALA A 755 5.01 -29.55 -8.57
CA ALA A 755 6.28 -29.12 -9.17
C ALA A 755 7.28 -28.62 -8.11
N VAL A 756 6.83 -27.79 -7.17
CA VAL A 756 7.66 -27.27 -6.07
C VAL A 756 8.05 -28.40 -5.12
N LEU A 757 7.12 -29.29 -4.76
CA LEU A 757 7.40 -30.43 -3.89
C LEU A 757 8.44 -31.39 -4.49
N ARG A 758 8.40 -31.60 -5.81
CA ARG A 758 9.43 -32.38 -6.52
C ARG A 758 10.79 -31.69 -6.51
N MET A 759 10.84 -30.36 -6.63
CA MET A 759 12.09 -29.61 -6.49
C MET A 759 12.66 -29.76 -5.07
N ILE A 760 11.83 -29.66 -4.03
CA ILE A 760 12.24 -29.93 -2.64
C ILE A 760 12.81 -31.35 -2.52
N GLN A 761 12.11 -32.36 -3.03
CA GLN A 761 12.57 -33.75 -2.99
C GLN A 761 13.93 -33.93 -3.70
N GLN A 762 14.11 -33.32 -4.87
CA GLN A 762 15.37 -33.38 -5.62
C GLN A 762 16.52 -32.77 -4.84
N THR A 763 16.32 -31.60 -4.22
CA THR A 763 17.33 -30.95 -3.36
C THR A 763 17.70 -31.84 -2.17
N VAL A 764 16.71 -32.41 -1.47
CA VAL A 764 16.97 -33.31 -0.33
C VAL A 764 17.73 -34.56 -0.76
N GLN A 765 17.37 -35.16 -1.91
CA GLN A 765 18.05 -36.35 -2.40
C GLN A 765 19.50 -36.08 -2.82
N ALA A 766 19.76 -34.93 -3.45
CA ALA A 766 21.11 -34.51 -3.82
C ALA A 766 21.99 -34.30 -2.58
N ALA A 767 21.49 -33.55 -1.59
CA ALA A 767 22.17 -33.33 -0.32
C ALA A 767 22.46 -34.63 0.45
N ARG A 768 21.45 -35.51 0.55
CA ARG A 768 21.60 -36.83 1.18
C ARG A 768 22.68 -37.67 0.50
N THR A 769 22.81 -37.59 -0.82
CA THR A 769 23.84 -38.30 -1.58
C THR A 769 25.24 -37.74 -1.30
N ALA A 770 25.35 -36.42 -1.13
CA ALA A 770 26.60 -35.74 -0.76
C ALA A 770 26.95 -35.85 0.73
N GLY A 771 26.00 -36.24 1.59
CA GLY A 771 26.19 -36.36 3.03
C GLY A 771 26.00 -35.06 3.82
N ILE A 772 25.41 -34.03 3.20
CA ILE A 772 25.08 -32.75 3.85
C ILE A 772 23.63 -32.72 4.31
N TRP A 773 23.31 -31.85 5.28
CA TRP A 773 21.96 -31.71 5.83
C TRP A 773 21.15 -30.64 5.08
N VAL A 774 19.82 -30.75 5.12
CA VAL A 774 18.90 -29.81 4.46
C VAL A 774 17.88 -29.24 5.44
N GLY A 775 17.84 -27.91 5.48
CA GLY A 775 16.85 -27.11 6.16
C GLY A 775 15.76 -26.56 5.23
N LEU A 776 14.73 -25.96 5.81
CA LEU A 776 13.71 -25.20 5.08
C LEU A 776 13.28 -24.00 5.92
N CYS A 777 13.36 -22.80 5.36
CA CYS A 777 13.04 -21.55 6.06
C CYS A 777 11.91 -20.73 5.40
N GLY A 778 11.26 -21.28 4.37
CA GLY A 778 10.12 -20.62 3.71
C GLY A 778 8.78 -20.84 4.43
N GLU A 779 7.75 -20.07 4.03
CA GLU A 779 6.44 -20.04 4.71
C GLU A 779 5.64 -21.34 4.62
N LEU A 780 6.03 -22.26 3.73
CA LEU A 780 5.41 -23.60 3.66
C LEU A 780 5.40 -24.28 5.03
N ALA A 781 6.47 -24.11 5.83
CA ALA A 781 6.59 -24.67 7.17
C ALA A 781 5.61 -24.08 8.21
N SER A 782 5.00 -22.94 7.90
CA SER A 782 4.03 -22.28 8.78
C SER A 782 2.60 -22.79 8.56
N ASP A 783 2.35 -23.56 7.50
CA ASP A 783 1.06 -24.25 7.30
C ASP A 783 1.05 -25.56 8.10
N PRO A 784 0.09 -25.76 9.02
CA PRO A 784 -0.02 -26.97 9.83
C PRO A 784 -0.14 -28.27 9.03
N LEU A 785 -0.70 -28.22 7.82
CA LEU A 785 -0.82 -29.39 6.94
C LEU A 785 0.52 -29.85 6.38
N SER A 786 1.55 -28.99 6.40
CA SER A 786 2.86 -29.28 5.81
C SER A 786 3.70 -30.25 6.62
N THR A 787 3.50 -30.38 7.94
CA THR A 787 4.38 -31.16 8.82
C THR A 787 4.64 -32.60 8.34
N PRO A 788 3.62 -33.45 8.06
CA PRO A 788 3.86 -34.81 7.57
C PRO A 788 4.57 -34.83 6.21
N LEU A 789 4.29 -33.85 5.34
CA LEU A 789 4.95 -33.72 4.04
C LEU A 789 6.44 -33.39 4.20
N LEU A 790 6.78 -32.39 5.01
CA LEU A 790 8.16 -31.95 5.24
C LEU A 790 9.01 -33.04 5.92
N LEU A 791 8.43 -33.73 6.91
CA LEU A 791 9.06 -34.89 7.56
C LEU A 791 9.28 -36.04 6.55
N GLY A 792 8.28 -36.36 5.72
CA GLY A 792 8.33 -37.44 4.75
C GLY A 792 9.25 -37.17 3.56
N LEU A 793 9.48 -35.91 3.21
CA LEU A 793 10.48 -35.50 2.22
C LEU A 793 11.91 -35.64 2.74
N GLY A 794 12.10 -35.79 4.06
CA GLY A 794 13.39 -36.11 4.67
C GLY A 794 14.22 -34.91 5.11
N LEU A 795 13.59 -33.76 5.38
CA LEU A 795 14.29 -32.58 5.91
C LEU A 795 14.92 -32.86 7.29
N ASN A 796 16.06 -32.22 7.55
CA ASN A 796 16.79 -32.30 8.81
C ASN A 796 16.40 -31.16 9.76
N GLU A 797 16.09 -30.00 9.21
CA GLU A 797 15.84 -28.75 9.91
C GLU A 797 14.63 -28.04 9.30
N VAL A 798 13.81 -27.41 10.14
CA VAL A 798 12.71 -26.55 9.69
C VAL A 798 12.68 -25.29 10.55
N SER A 799 12.77 -24.15 9.87
CA SER A 799 12.75 -22.82 10.45
C SER A 799 11.45 -22.12 10.11
N LEU A 800 10.71 -21.70 11.13
CA LEU A 800 9.36 -21.15 11.00
C LEU A 800 9.14 -19.95 11.92
N ASN A 801 8.03 -19.23 11.76
CA ASN A 801 7.68 -18.17 12.71
C ASN A 801 7.53 -18.78 14.13
N PRO A 802 8.09 -18.15 15.18
CA PRO A 802 8.05 -18.64 16.55
C PRO A 802 6.70 -19.19 17.03
N ARG A 803 5.60 -18.54 16.63
CA ARG A 803 4.25 -18.90 17.10
C ARG A 803 3.75 -20.25 16.60
N PHE A 804 4.31 -20.76 15.50
CA PHE A 804 3.93 -22.05 14.92
C PHE A 804 4.80 -23.21 15.42
N ILE A 805 5.95 -22.93 16.04
CA ILE A 805 6.88 -23.95 16.59
C ILE A 805 6.16 -24.96 17.51
N PRO A 806 5.31 -24.56 18.48
CA PRO A 806 4.68 -25.51 19.39
C PRO A 806 3.82 -26.54 18.65
N ALA A 807 2.96 -26.08 17.72
CA ALA A 807 2.08 -26.94 16.94
C ALA A 807 2.89 -27.88 16.03
N PHE A 808 3.95 -27.35 15.41
CA PHE A 808 4.83 -28.13 14.54
C PHE A 808 5.54 -29.26 15.30
N LYS A 809 6.09 -28.97 16.48
CA LYS A 809 6.73 -30.00 17.34
C LYS A 809 5.74 -31.05 17.82
N GLN A 810 4.53 -30.64 18.20
CA GLN A 810 3.48 -31.57 18.62
C GLN A 810 3.08 -32.51 17.48
N ALA A 811 2.91 -31.99 16.26
CA ALA A 811 2.59 -32.79 15.09
C ALA A 811 3.70 -33.80 14.75
N ILE A 812 4.98 -33.40 14.83
CA ILE A 812 6.12 -34.34 14.68
C ILE A 812 6.03 -35.49 15.68
N ALA A 813 5.74 -35.19 16.95
CA ALA A 813 5.66 -36.18 18.02
C ALA A 813 4.53 -37.21 17.85
N GLN A 814 3.56 -36.96 16.96
CA GLN A 814 2.44 -37.85 16.69
C GLN A 814 2.65 -38.76 15.47
N LEU A 815 3.67 -38.50 14.65
CA LEU A 815 3.94 -39.19 13.39
C LEU A 815 5.08 -40.21 13.54
N THR A 816 5.10 -41.22 12.67
CA THR A 816 6.30 -42.02 12.36
C THR A 816 6.88 -41.59 11.02
N VAL A 817 8.18 -41.86 10.78
CA VAL A 817 8.81 -41.57 9.49
C VAL A 817 8.11 -42.31 8.35
N ALA A 818 7.78 -43.59 8.54
CA ALA A 818 7.11 -44.39 7.52
C ALA A 818 5.73 -43.82 7.11
N GLN A 819 4.96 -43.29 8.06
CA GLN A 819 3.69 -42.62 7.78
C GLN A 819 3.91 -41.34 6.95
N ALA A 820 4.86 -40.51 7.38
CA ALA A 820 5.20 -39.27 6.71
C ALA A 820 5.70 -39.50 5.28
N GLU A 821 6.59 -40.49 5.07
CA GLU A 821 7.10 -40.87 3.75
C GLU A 821 5.98 -41.35 2.80
N ALA A 822 5.01 -42.12 3.31
CA ALA A 822 3.86 -42.56 2.53
C ALA A 822 2.97 -41.37 2.11
N ILE A 823 2.74 -40.41 3.01
CA ILE A 823 2.00 -39.18 2.74
C ILE A 823 2.73 -38.34 1.69
N ALA A 824 4.03 -38.10 1.88
CA ALA A 824 4.84 -37.33 0.94
C ALA A 824 4.87 -37.97 -0.46
N THR A 825 5.04 -39.30 -0.54
CA THR A 825 4.99 -40.04 -1.81
C THR A 825 3.66 -39.86 -2.52
N SER A 826 2.55 -39.91 -1.78
CA SER A 826 1.20 -39.72 -2.34
C SER A 826 0.96 -38.28 -2.77
N ALA A 827 1.47 -37.29 -2.03
CA ALA A 827 1.40 -35.87 -2.36
C ALA A 827 2.15 -35.56 -3.68
N LEU A 828 3.34 -36.14 -3.87
CA LEU A 828 4.16 -35.96 -5.08
C LEU A 828 3.51 -36.51 -6.36
N GLN A 829 2.53 -37.41 -6.22
CA GLN A 829 1.75 -38.00 -7.32
C GLN A 829 0.51 -37.19 -7.70
N GLN A 830 0.14 -36.18 -6.91
CA GLN A 830 -1.01 -35.32 -7.24
C GLN A 830 -0.71 -34.40 -8.43
N ASP A 831 -1.75 -33.83 -9.02
CA ASP A 831 -1.68 -32.92 -10.16
C ASP A 831 -1.95 -31.45 -9.80
N SER A 832 -2.33 -31.15 -8.55
CA SER A 832 -2.57 -29.78 -8.10
C SER A 832 -2.33 -29.60 -6.59
N ALA A 833 -2.03 -28.36 -6.19
CA ALA A 833 -1.85 -28.00 -4.78
C ALA A 833 -3.13 -28.19 -3.94
N GLN A 834 -4.31 -28.05 -4.56
CA GLN A 834 -5.60 -28.29 -3.90
C GLN A 834 -5.77 -29.76 -3.54
N LYS A 835 -5.44 -30.68 -4.45
CA LYS A 835 -5.48 -32.13 -4.16
C LYS A 835 -4.43 -32.53 -3.13
N VAL A 836 -3.26 -31.92 -3.15
CA VAL A 836 -2.24 -32.12 -2.10
C VAL A 836 -2.82 -31.74 -0.74
N ARG A 837 -3.39 -30.54 -0.57
CA ARG A 837 -4.00 -30.14 0.71
C ARG A 837 -5.16 -31.05 1.13
N ALA A 838 -6.02 -31.44 0.19
CA ALA A 838 -7.12 -32.37 0.47
C ALA A 838 -6.62 -33.73 0.97
N LEU A 839 -5.51 -34.24 0.41
CA LEU A 839 -4.86 -35.45 0.87
C LEU A 839 -4.27 -35.28 2.28
N LEU A 840 -3.58 -34.17 2.54
CA LEU A 840 -2.97 -33.88 3.84
C LEU A 840 -4.02 -33.74 4.94
N ALA A 841 -5.13 -33.06 4.65
CA ALA A 841 -6.25 -32.88 5.58
C ALA A 841 -7.02 -34.19 5.91
N GLN A 842 -6.82 -35.27 5.14
CA GLN A 842 -7.34 -36.60 5.47
C GLN A 842 -6.34 -37.44 6.26
N ALA A 843 -5.06 -37.07 6.23
CA ALA A 843 -3.97 -37.82 6.84
C ALA A 843 -3.61 -37.33 8.25
N VAL A 844 -3.99 -36.08 8.57
CA VAL A 844 -3.92 -35.43 9.89
C VAL A 844 -5.32 -35.41 10.49
#